data_AF-V5FSW2-F1
#
_entry.id   AF-V5FSW2-F1
#
_cell.length_a   1.000
_cell.length_b   1.000
_cell.length_c   1.000
_cell.angle_alpha   90.00
_cell.angle_beta   90.00
_cell.angle_gamma   90.00
#
_symmetry.space_group_name_H-M   'P 1'
#
loop_
_entity.id
_entity.type
_entity.pdbx_description
1 polymer ?
#
loop_
_entity_poly.entity_id
_entity_poly.type
_entity_poly.pdbx_seq_one_letter_code
_entity_poly.pdbx_strand_id
1 'polypeptide(L)'
;MAVSPVSAVAALGLLIVGLYRYIVYPVFLSPLAKIPNAHPTAPISSAWMLWRRFKSQNNRTIQALHEKLGPIVRLAPSEVSINTVDGGIRTVYAGGFEKHDWYPNVFGSYGTVSMFTTTGSKPHSARKRMLSNIYSKSYLQSSPQLKVISRTMIYDRLLPIIQEAVSSKDPIDFHKLNQALTMDFVSAYLFGLRNGTNFLQDVPRRKYMLHIYQCRKPFEFYHQEVPNLVSWTRRLGIPLIPKWCDEANEVMDAWGLEMCAKADEHLEATDPETEPTVYKQLKNSMAKQLPSKEADRVAYKAASGKQQLDIACEMLDHLTAGHETSAVGLTYLFWELSKHPDLQRELREELLALSPTITYPTQSSTTPELPSPKSIEALPLLNAIVTETLRLHAPIPGIQPRVTPYPTCSLVGYDNIPPNTRVSAQAYSLHRNPDIFPDPETWQPKRWLKPADSPELEEMKRWFWAFGSGEIKLTVAAIYTNYTTRIIDDEDIEAIDAYTVKPKGEKLILQVEHPANMPDKDAGTPRVYLARHGETEWTKNGRYTGVTELELTPHGVTQVQNSGRVLVGPGKLIDPARLAHVFVSPRKRAVDTFDLLFEGVGKQDLVDSGRVTTTEKLAEWGYGLYEGLVTKEIRALRKEHGLDQDREWNIWRDGCEEGESPHEVTARLDSLIEEIHAFQAGNMHGEKPADVLLVAHGHLLRAFTKRWLKYPMEFPLSLMMEPGAIGILSYEHHSIDEPALMVGMAFPSQSAP
;
A
#
# COMPACT_ATOMS: atom_id res chain seq x y z
N MET A 1 -13.39 -69.11 32.17
CA MET A 1 -14.50 -69.33 31.22
C MET A 1 -13.88 -69.61 29.85
N ALA A 2 -14.07 -70.81 29.31
CA ALA A 2 -13.60 -71.12 27.95
C ALA A 2 -14.50 -70.40 26.95
N VAL A 3 -13.91 -69.59 26.07
CA VAL A 3 -14.64 -68.92 24.98
C VAL A 3 -15.16 -70.02 24.04
N SER A 4 -16.47 -70.04 23.76
CA SER A 4 -17.08 -71.01 22.85
C SER A 4 -16.40 -70.94 21.47
N PRO A 5 -16.14 -72.07 20.79
CA PRO A 5 -15.58 -72.10 19.44
C PRO A 5 -16.32 -71.20 18.45
N VAL A 6 -17.65 -71.08 18.60
CA VAL A 6 -18.50 -70.19 17.79
C VAL A 6 -18.15 -68.73 18.01
N SER A 7 -17.93 -68.32 19.28
CA SER A 7 -17.53 -66.95 19.62
C SER A 7 -16.13 -66.62 19.11
N ALA A 8 -15.21 -67.59 19.12
CA ALA A 8 -13.86 -67.42 18.57
C ALA A 8 -13.88 -67.25 17.03
N VAL A 9 -14.68 -68.05 16.32
CA VAL A 9 -14.86 -67.92 14.86
C VAL A 9 -15.53 -66.59 14.49
N ALA A 10 -16.55 -66.16 15.24
CA ALA A 10 -17.21 -64.88 15.02
C ALA A 10 -16.24 -63.70 15.27
N ALA A 11 -15.45 -63.74 16.34
CA ALA A 11 -14.44 -62.72 16.62
C ALA A 11 -13.36 -62.66 15.53
N LEU A 12 -12.89 -63.81 15.03
CA LEU A 12 -11.93 -63.88 13.93
C LEU A 12 -12.53 -63.34 12.62
N GLY A 13 -13.80 -63.68 12.32
CA GLY A 13 -14.52 -63.13 11.17
C GLY A 13 -14.64 -61.61 11.23
N LEU A 14 -15.01 -61.06 12.39
CA LEU A 14 -15.07 -59.61 12.62
C LEU A 14 -13.69 -58.95 12.49
N LEU A 15 -12.63 -59.60 12.98
CA LEU A 15 -11.26 -59.11 12.84
C LEU A 15 -10.83 -59.08 11.36
N ILE A 16 -11.10 -60.13 10.59
CA ILE A 16 -10.77 -60.19 9.16
C ILE A 16 -11.53 -59.11 8.38
N VAL A 17 -12.84 -58.98 8.63
CA VAL A 17 -13.67 -57.94 8.01
C VAL A 17 -13.16 -56.55 8.40
N GLY A 18 -12.78 -56.34 9.66
CA GLY A 18 -12.19 -55.10 10.14
C GLY A 18 -10.86 -54.78 9.44
N LEU A 19 -9.92 -55.72 9.41
CA LEU A 19 -8.64 -55.58 8.72
C LEU A 19 -8.83 -55.29 7.24
N TYR A 20 -9.74 -56.00 6.58
CA TYR A 20 -10.06 -55.74 5.18
C TYR A 20 -10.63 -54.33 4.98
N ARG A 21 -11.66 -53.96 5.74
CA ARG A 21 -12.40 -52.70 5.58
C ARG A 21 -11.58 -51.46 5.93
N TYR A 22 -10.73 -51.54 6.94
CA TYR A 22 -10.03 -50.39 7.53
C TYR A 22 -8.54 -50.34 7.16
N ILE A 23 -7.93 -51.44 6.69
CA ILE A 23 -6.52 -51.47 6.32
C ILE A 23 -6.33 -51.91 4.87
N VAL A 24 -6.70 -53.14 4.51
CA VAL A 24 -6.38 -53.69 3.18
C VAL A 24 -7.04 -52.90 2.06
N TYR A 25 -8.35 -52.67 2.16
CA TYR A 25 -9.09 -51.96 1.12
C TYR A 25 -8.62 -50.50 0.99
N PRO A 26 -8.58 -49.66 2.04
CA PRO A 26 -8.18 -48.27 1.87
C PRO A 26 -6.74 -48.07 1.40
N VAL A 27 -5.81 -48.96 1.78
CA VAL A 27 -4.38 -48.86 1.46
C VAL A 27 -4.06 -49.37 0.06
N PHE A 28 -4.64 -50.50 -0.36
CA PHE A 28 -4.19 -51.20 -1.58
C PHE A 28 -5.25 -51.29 -2.69
N LEU A 29 -6.54 -51.36 -2.34
CA LEU A 29 -7.59 -51.70 -3.30
C LEU A 29 -8.50 -50.52 -3.66
N SER A 30 -8.56 -49.50 -2.80
CA SER A 30 -9.37 -48.31 -3.03
C SER A 30 -8.88 -47.57 -4.28
N PRO A 31 -9.77 -46.97 -5.08
CA PRO A 31 -9.35 -46.07 -6.17
C PRO A 31 -8.42 -44.94 -5.69
N LEU A 32 -8.58 -44.49 -4.44
CA LEU A 32 -7.73 -43.47 -3.82
C LEU A 32 -6.31 -43.97 -3.50
N ALA A 33 -6.05 -45.28 -3.50
CA ALA A 33 -4.71 -45.84 -3.26
C ALA A 33 -3.70 -45.45 -4.35
N LYS A 34 -4.19 -45.07 -5.54
CA LYS A 34 -3.36 -44.59 -6.66
C LYS A 34 -2.84 -43.16 -6.45
N ILE A 35 -3.49 -42.39 -5.58
CA ILE A 35 -3.14 -41.00 -5.32
C ILE A 35 -1.99 -40.96 -4.30
N PRO A 36 -0.95 -40.13 -4.51
CA PRO A 36 0.14 -39.96 -3.55
C PRO A 36 -0.36 -39.62 -2.14
N ASN A 37 0.13 -40.36 -1.14
CA ASN A 37 -0.27 -40.15 0.26
C ASN A 37 0.55 -39.04 0.92
N ALA A 38 -0.13 -38.12 1.60
CA ALA A 38 0.51 -37.07 2.40
C ALA A 38 1.34 -37.62 3.57
N HIS A 39 0.91 -38.75 4.12
CA HIS A 39 1.52 -39.44 5.24
C HIS A 39 1.22 -40.94 5.13
N PRO A 40 2.10 -41.86 5.61
CA PRO A 40 1.85 -43.31 5.54
C PRO A 40 0.52 -43.76 6.16
N THR A 41 0.00 -43.01 7.14
CA THR A 41 -1.30 -43.31 7.78
C THR A 41 -2.50 -42.70 7.06
N ALA A 42 -2.31 -41.82 6.07
CA ALA A 42 -3.40 -41.13 5.37
C ALA A 42 -4.46 -42.09 4.81
N PRO A 43 -4.13 -43.28 4.29
CA PRO A 43 -5.16 -44.22 3.83
C PRO A 43 -6.10 -44.75 4.92
N ILE A 44 -5.64 -44.79 6.18
CA ILE A 44 -6.34 -45.49 7.27
C ILE A 44 -6.81 -44.57 8.40
N SER A 45 -6.23 -43.37 8.54
CA SER A 45 -6.54 -42.45 9.63
C SER A 45 -6.34 -40.98 9.25
N SER A 46 -7.30 -40.14 9.64
CA SER A 46 -7.22 -38.68 9.53
C SER A 46 -6.37 -38.03 10.62
N ALA A 47 -5.92 -38.78 11.64
CA ALA A 47 -5.31 -38.22 12.85
C ALA A 47 -4.10 -37.33 12.57
N TRP A 48 -3.25 -37.72 11.61
CA TRP A 48 -2.08 -36.91 11.24
C TRP A 48 -2.51 -35.54 10.68
N MET A 49 -3.46 -35.52 9.73
CA MET A 49 -3.92 -34.26 9.14
C MET A 49 -4.70 -33.41 10.16
N LEU A 50 -5.51 -34.05 11.00
CA LEU A 50 -6.21 -33.38 12.11
C LEU A 50 -5.23 -32.74 13.09
N TRP A 51 -4.12 -33.41 13.40
CA TRP A 51 -3.06 -32.84 14.24
C TRP A 51 -2.40 -31.61 13.60
N ARG A 52 -2.10 -31.66 12.30
CA ARG A 52 -1.55 -30.50 11.57
C ARG A 52 -2.53 -29.32 11.56
N ARG A 53 -3.83 -29.58 11.43
CA ARG A 53 -4.89 -28.55 11.55
C ARG A 53 -5.00 -27.99 12.96
N PHE A 54 -5.01 -28.85 13.98
CA PHE A 54 -5.06 -28.44 15.38
C PHE A 54 -3.87 -27.56 15.79
N LYS A 55 -2.70 -27.80 15.19
CA LYS A 55 -1.49 -27.00 15.40
C LYS A 55 -1.40 -25.75 14.52
N SER A 56 -2.44 -25.41 13.75
CA SER A 56 -2.44 -24.29 12.79
C SER A 56 -1.25 -24.37 11.82
N GLN A 57 -1.15 -25.50 11.11
CA GLN A 57 -0.10 -25.76 10.11
C GLN A 57 -0.70 -26.32 8.81
N ASN A 58 -2.00 -26.11 8.56
CA ASN A 58 -2.73 -26.76 7.46
C ASN A 58 -2.20 -26.32 6.09
N ASN A 59 -2.22 -25.03 5.81
CA ASN A 59 -2.00 -24.49 4.47
C ASN A 59 -0.54 -24.69 4.05
N ARG A 60 0.42 -24.42 4.94
CA ARG A 60 1.85 -24.64 4.67
C ARG A 60 2.18 -26.11 4.47
N THR A 61 1.53 -27.00 5.24
CA THR A 61 1.72 -28.45 5.05
C THR A 61 1.22 -28.90 3.69
N ILE A 62 0.02 -28.48 3.30
CA ILE A 62 -0.58 -28.85 2.01
C ILE A 62 0.24 -28.28 0.84
N GLN A 63 0.78 -27.06 0.98
CA GLN A 63 1.67 -26.48 -0.03
C GLN A 63 2.93 -27.32 -0.23
N ALA A 64 3.66 -27.62 0.85
CA ALA A 64 4.87 -28.44 0.78
C ALA A 64 4.60 -29.85 0.21
N LEU A 65 3.40 -30.39 0.44
CA LEU A 65 2.99 -31.66 -0.15
C LEU A 65 2.76 -31.53 -1.66
N HIS A 66 2.12 -30.46 -2.13
CA HIS A 66 1.91 -30.25 -3.57
C HIS A 66 3.22 -30.03 -4.32
N GLU A 67 4.16 -29.30 -3.73
CA GLU A 67 5.52 -29.14 -4.29
C GLU A 67 6.24 -30.49 -4.44
N LYS A 68 6.03 -31.41 -3.48
CA LYS A 68 6.72 -32.71 -3.46
C LYS A 68 6.02 -33.81 -4.27
N LEU A 69 4.70 -33.86 -4.21
CA LEU A 69 3.90 -35.01 -4.66
C LEU A 69 3.05 -34.70 -5.90
N GLY A 70 2.97 -33.43 -6.30
CA GLY A 70 2.27 -32.99 -7.51
C GLY A 70 0.85 -32.47 -7.26
N PRO A 71 0.03 -32.37 -8.33
CA PRO A 71 -1.20 -31.58 -8.34
C PRO A 71 -2.38 -32.18 -7.57
N ILE A 72 -2.26 -33.42 -7.08
CA ILE A 72 -3.28 -34.08 -6.24
C ILE A 72 -2.62 -34.93 -5.16
N VAL A 73 -3.10 -34.81 -3.92
CA VAL A 73 -2.54 -35.50 -2.75
C VAL A 73 -3.66 -36.05 -1.87
N ARG A 74 -3.53 -37.29 -1.38
CA ARG A 74 -4.45 -37.90 -0.42
C ARG A 74 -4.05 -37.50 1.00
N LEU A 75 -4.92 -36.74 1.67
CA LEU A 75 -4.68 -36.21 3.02
C LEU A 75 -5.20 -37.15 4.13
N ALA A 76 -6.29 -37.86 3.85
CA ALA A 76 -6.96 -38.76 4.80
C ALA A 76 -7.71 -39.89 4.05
N PRO A 77 -8.37 -40.85 4.74
CA PRO A 77 -8.96 -42.02 4.10
C PRO A 77 -9.92 -41.69 2.96
N SER A 78 -10.70 -40.61 3.12
CA SER A 78 -11.65 -40.07 2.14
C SER A 78 -11.46 -38.56 1.96
N GLU A 79 -10.22 -38.08 1.91
CA GLU A 79 -9.91 -36.66 1.71
C GLU A 79 -8.72 -36.46 0.77
N VAL A 80 -8.88 -35.58 -0.21
CA VAL A 80 -7.87 -35.21 -1.19
C VAL A 80 -7.73 -33.69 -1.33
N SER A 81 -6.51 -33.24 -1.59
CA SER A 81 -6.17 -31.86 -1.96
C SER A 81 -5.79 -31.79 -3.43
N ILE A 82 -6.18 -30.71 -4.11
CA ILE A 82 -5.83 -30.41 -5.50
C ILE A 82 -5.18 -29.04 -5.64
N ASN A 83 -4.18 -28.93 -6.53
CA ASN A 83 -3.47 -27.68 -6.85
C ASN A 83 -3.22 -27.56 -8.37
N THR A 84 -4.31 -27.46 -9.14
CA THR A 84 -4.26 -27.23 -10.59
C THR A 84 -5.60 -26.65 -11.07
N VAL A 85 -5.55 -25.74 -12.05
CA VAL A 85 -6.75 -25.14 -12.63
C VAL A 85 -7.51 -26.14 -13.51
N ASP A 86 -6.84 -26.72 -14.49
CA ASP A 86 -7.43 -27.66 -15.44
C ASP A 86 -7.50 -29.07 -14.85
N GLY A 87 -8.68 -29.70 -14.95
CA GLY A 87 -8.96 -30.97 -14.29
C GLY A 87 -9.06 -30.92 -12.75
N GLY A 88 -8.80 -29.76 -12.14
CA GLY A 88 -8.89 -29.49 -10.70
C GLY A 88 -9.93 -28.42 -10.39
N ILE A 89 -9.50 -27.16 -10.19
CA ILE A 89 -10.37 -26.04 -9.77
C ILE A 89 -11.61 -25.93 -10.66
N ARG A 90 -11.42 -25.97 -11.99
CA ARG A 90 -12.54 -25.87 -12.94
C ARG A 90 -13.52 -27.03 -12.77
N THR A 91 -13.04 -28.24 -12.57
CA THR A 91 -13.90 -29.42 -12.37
C THR A 91 -14.66 -29.35 -11.07
N VAL A 92 -14.00 -28.99 -9.97
CA VAL A 92 -14.61 -29.02 -8.62
C VAL A 92 -15.54 -27.83 -8.39
N TYR A 93 -15.05 -26.60 -8.63
CA TYR A 93 -15.78 -25.39 -8.25
C TYR A 93 -16.68 -24.86 -9.37
N ALA A 94 -16.23 -24.93 -10.63
CA ALA A 94 -17.07 -24.54 -11.77
C ALA A 94 -17.94 -25.70 -12.29
N GLY A 95 -17.50 -26.96 -12.12
CA GLY A 95 -18.28 -28.15 -12.45
C GLY A 95 -19.37 -28.51 -11.43
N GLY A 96 -19.53 -27.72 -10.37
CA GLY A 96 -20.72 -27.77 -9.51
C GLY A 96 -20.71 -28.86 -8.45
N PHE A 97 -19.56 -29.22 -7.89
CA PHE A 97 -19.52 -30.14 -6.75
C PHE A 97 -20.19 -29.48 -5.53
N GLU A 98 -20.95 -30.26 -4.76
CA GLU A 98 -21.68 -29.76 -3.60
C GLU A 98 -20.73 -29.40 -2.46
N LYS A 99 -21.14 -28.46 -1.59
CA LYS A 99 -20.30 -28.09 -0.44
C LYS A 99 -20.29 -29.20 0.59
N HIS A 100 -19.16 -29.37 1.27
CA HIS A 100 -19.06 -30.27 2.41
C HIS A 100 -19.81 -29.69 3.63
N ASP A 101 -20.30 -30.56 4.53
CA ASP A 101 -20.93 -30.18 5.82
C ASP A 101 -20.00 -29.39 6.77
N TRP A 102 -18.76 -29.18 6.34
CA TRP A 102 -17.79 -28.34 7.00
C TRP A 102 -18.30 -26.90 7.15
N TYR A 103 -18.97 -26.35 6.13
CA TYR A 103 -19.48 -24.98 6.18
C TYR A 103 -20.57 -24.77 7.25
N PRO A 104 -21.69 -25.53 7.26
CA PRO A 104 -22.72 -25.34 8.28
C PRO A 104 -22.25 -25.67 9.70
N ASN A 105 -21.25 -26.54 9.87
CA ASN A 105 -20.70 -26.84 11.20
C ASN A 105 -19.92 -25.67 11.81
N VAL A 106 -19.28 -24.83 10.98
CA VAL A 106 -18.42 -23.73 11.44
C VAL A 106 -19.15 -22.39 11.44
N PHE A 107 -19.90 -22.12 10.38
CA PHE A 107 -20.51 -20.80 10.13
C PHE A 107 -22.04 -20.79 10.27
N GLY A 108 -22.63 -21.91 10.71
CA GLY A 108 -24.06 -21.96 11.01
C GLY A 108 -24.37 -21.15 12.28
N SER A 109 -25.43 -20.35 12.22
CA SER A 109 -25.91 -19.51 13.34
C SER A 109 -27.41 -19.68 13.53
N TYR A 110 -27.94 -19.34 14.71
CA TYR A 110 -29.37 -19.39 15.01
C TYR A 110 -30.06 -20.76 14.79
N GLY A 111 -29.29 -21.84 14.71
CA GLY A 111 -29.81 -23.17 14.38
C GLY A 111 -30.33 -23.31 12.93
N THR A 112 -29.90 -22.43 12.02
CA THR A 112 -30.26 -22.46 10.59
C THR A 112 -29.03 -22.22 9.70
N VAL A 113 -29.23 -22.05 8.39
CA VAL A 113 -28.17 -21.88 7.39
C VAL A 113 -28.37 -20.64 6.52
N SER A 114 -27.26 -19.96 6.22
CA SER A 114 -27.12 -18.88 5.25
C SER A 114 -26.92 -19.43 3.83
N MET A 115 -26.87 -18.56 2.81
CA MET A 115 -26.42 -18.92 1.47
C MET A 115 -25.02 -19.53 1.49
N PHE A 116 -24.09 -18.97 2.28
CA PHE A 116 -22.72 -19.45 2.36
C PHE A 116 -22.63 -20.86 2.97
N THR A 117 -23.45 -21.18 3.97
CA THR A 117 -23.46 -22.49 4.63
C THR A 117 -24.38 -23.52 4.00
N THR A 118 -25.27 -23.11 3.08
CA THR A 118 -26.11 -24.04 2.32
C THR A 118 -25.25 -24.96 1.46
N THR A 119 -25.34 -26.28 1.69
CA THR A 119 -24.53 -27.30 1.02
C THR A 119 -25.04 -27.67 -0.37
N GLY A 120 -26.37 -27.75 -0.54
CA GLY A 120 -27.00 -28.15 -1.80
C GLY A 120 -27.17 -27.02 -2.83
N SER A 121 -26.88 -27.33 -4.09
CA SER A 121 -26.89 -26.42 -5.24
C SER A 121 -28.24 -25.76 -5.50
N LYS A 122 -29.36 -26.51 -5.40
CA LYS A 122 -30.73 -26.00 -5.60
C LYS A 122 -31.14 -24.95 -4.55
N PRO A 123 -31.13 -25.25 -3.24
CA PRO A 123 -31.47 -24.25 -2.21
C PRO A 123 -30.48 -23.07 -2.21
N HIS A 124 -29.19 -23.32 -2.45
CA HIS A 124 -28.19 -22.26 -2.60
C HIS A 124 -28.56 -21.32 -3.75
N SER A 125 -28.89 -21.86 -4.92
CA SER A 125 -29.28 -21.07 -6.10
C SER A 125 -30.57 -20.28 -5.86
N ALA A 126 -31.53 -20.84 -5.11
CA ALA A 126 -32.74 -20.14 -4.74
C ALA A 126 -32.45 -18.93 -3.85
N ARG A 127 -31.61 -19.10 -2.83
CA ARG A 127 -31.19 -18.01 -1.94
C ARG A 127 -30.39 -16.94 -2.67
N LYS A 128 -29.41 -17.35 -3.48
CA LYS A 128 -28.59 -16.44 -4.31
C LYS A 128 -29.44 -15.53 -5.20
N ARG A 129 -30.49 -16.06 -5.83
CA ARG A 129 -31.38 -15.26 -6.71
C ARG A 129 -32.10 -14.13 -5.97
N MET A 130 -32.29 -14.23 -4.66
CA MET A 130 -32.94 -13.17 -3.87
C MET A 130 -32.03 -11.93 -3.72
N LEU A 131 -30.71 -12.14 -3.72
CA LEU A 131 -29.70 -11.14 -3.34
C LEU A 131 -28.77 -10.75 -4.49
N SER A 132 -28.61 -11.57 -5.54
CA SER A 132 -27.55 -11.36 -6.54
C SER A 132 -27.63 -10.04 -7.30
N ASN A 133 -28.83 -9.46 -7.45
CA ASN A 133 -29.00 -8.19 -8.15
C ASN A 133 -28.36 -7.01 -7.40
N ILE A 134 -28.59 -6.90 -6.10
CA ILE A 134 -28.09 -5.80 -5.27
C ILE A 134 -26.57 -5.85 -5.10
N TYR A 135 -25.97 -7.05 -5.17
CA TYR A 135 -24.51 -7.24 -5.20
C TYR A 135 -23.90 -7.18 -6.61
N SER A 136 -24.68 -6.89 -7.65
CA SER A 136 -24.13 -6.76 -9.00
C SER A 136 -23.27 -5.50 -9.11
N LYS A 137 -22.19 -5.59 -9.89
CA LYS A 137 -21.29 -4.46 -10.13
C LYS A 137 -22.03 -3.20 -10.59
N SER A 138 -22.96 -3.35 -11.53
CA SER A 138 -23.79 -2.24 -12.02
C SER A 138 -24.62 -1.60 -10.91
N TYR A 139 -25.26 -2.41 -10.05
CA TYR A 139 -26.07 -1.88 -8.95
C TYR A 139 -25.19 -1.15 -7.92
N LEU A 140 -24.07 -1.75 -7.51
CA LEU A 140 -23.16 -1.16 -6.52
C LEU A 140 -22.61 0.19 -7.01
N GLN A 141 -22.22 0.27 -8.29
CA GLN A 141 -21.65 1.49 -8.87
C GLN A 141 -22.67 2.63 -9.03
N SER A 142 -23.96 2.32 -9.20
CA SER A 142 -25.02 3.32 -9.33
C SER A 142 -25.83 3.56 -8.06
N SER A 143 -25.54 2.85 -6.96
CA SER A 143 -26.34 2.89 -5.73
C SER A 143 -26.19 4.25 -5.01
N PRO A 144 -27.30 4.99 -4.82
CA PRO A 144 -27.29 6.20 -4.00
C PRO A 144 -26.89 5.93 -2.54
N GLN A 145 -27.31 4.79 -1.99
CA GLN A 145 -27.00 4.35 -0.64
C GLN A 145 -25.50 4.19 -0.46
N LEU A 146 -24.83 3.45 -1.36
CA LEU A 146 -23.38 3.30 -1.30
C LEU A 146 -22.63 4.61 -1.53
N LYS A 147 -23.15 5.54 -2.33
CA LYS A 147 -22.55 6.87 -2.49
C LYS A 147 -22.54 7.62 -1.16
N VAL A 148 -23.66 7.63 -0.43
CA VAL A 148 -23.77 8.27 0.90
C VAL A 148 -22.89 7.56 1.92
N ILE A 149 -22.97 6.23 2.01
CA ILE A 149 -22.15 5.41 2.92
C ILE A 149 -20.67 5.68 2.68
N SER A 150 -20.21 5.57 1.43
CA SER A 150 -18.81 5.79 1.06
C SER A 150 -18.31 7.17 1.45
N ARG A 151 -19.11 8.21 1.17
CA ARG A 151 -18.76 9.58 1.54
C ARG A 151 -18.62 9.71 3.06
N THR A 152 -19.59 9.21 3.82
CA THR A 152 -19.58 9.31 5.29
C THR A 152 -18.42 8.52 5.90
N MET A 153 -18.15 7.32 5.43
CA MET A 153 -17.01 6.53 5.92
C MET A 153 -15.69 7.24 5.67
N ILE A 154 -15.51 7.85 4.49
CA ILE A 154 -14.26 8.50 4.12
C ILE A 154 -14.11 9.88 4.79
N TYR A 155 -15.05 10.80 4.56
CA TYR A 155 -14.90 12.21 4.97
C TYR A 155 -15.35 12.49 6.39
N ASP A 156 -16.38 11.78 6.90
CA ASP A 156 -16.96 12.09 8.20
C ASP A 156 -16.35 11.22 9.32
N ARG A 157 -15.72 10.08 8.98
CA ARG A 157 -15.17 9.12 9.96
C ARG A 157 -13.68 8.86 9.80
N LEU A 158 -13.23 8.32 8.66
CA LEU A 158 -11.84 7.85 8.48
C LEU A 158 -10.82 8.99 8.41
N LEU A 159 -10.96 9.91 7.46
CA LEU A 159 -9.99 10.99 7.24
C LEU A 159 -9.82 11.92 8.46
N PRO A 160 -10.87 12.26 9.23
CA PRO A 160 -10.71 12.98 10.50
C PRO A 160 -9.77 12.27 11.48
N ILE A 161 -9.92 10.95 11.66
CA ILE A 161 -9.06 10.15 12.55
C ILE A 161 -7.60 10.18 12.07
N ILE A 162 -7.38 10.05 10.76
CA ILE A 162 -6.04 10.12 10.19
C ILE A 162 -5.44 11.51 10.38
N GLN A 163 -6.19 12.58 10.09
CA GLN A 163 -5.72 13.95 10.24
C GLN A 163 -5.37 14.29 11.68
N GLU A 164 -6.17 13.84 12.65
CA GLU A 164 -5.88 14.00 14.08
C GLU A 164 -4.55 13.36 14.44
N ALA A 165 -4.32 12.11 14.03
CA ALA A 165 -3.06 11.41 14.26
C ALA A 165 -1.86 12.07 13.59
N VAL A 166 -2.01 12.61 12.37
CA VAL A 166 -0.94 13.40 11.72
C VAL A 166 -0.63 14.66 12.54
N SER A 167 -1.65 15.32 13.07
CA SER A 167 -1.51 16.57 13.83
C SER A 167 -0.89 16.32 15.21
N SER A 168 -1.27 15.24 15.89
CA SER A 168 -0.72 14.85 17.19
C SER A 168 0.59 14.09 17.10
N LYS A 169 0.96 13.61 15.90
CA LYS A 169 2.07 12.68 15.64
C LYS A 169 1.92 11.33 16.35
N ASP A 170 0.70 10.97 16.75
CA ASP A 170 0.43 9.66 17.33
C ASP A 170 0.34 8.59 16.24
N PRO A 171 1.02 7.45 16.40
CA PRO A 171 0.86 6.35 15.46
C PRO A 171 -0.51 5.67 15.64
N ILE A 172 -1.00 5.08 14.55
CA ILE A 172 -2.30 4.39 14.53
C ILE A 172 -2.11 2.89 14.39
N ASP A 173 -2.89 2.10 15.14
CA ASP A 173 -3.08 0.68 14.88
C ASP A 173 -4.03 0.47 13.68
N PHE A 174 -3.44 0.33 12.49
CA PHE A 174 -4.16 0.14 11.23
C PHE A 174 -4.93 -1.18 11.21
N HIS A 175 -4.50 -2.22 11.92
CA HIS A 175 -5.28 -3.47 11.95
C HIS A 175 -6.65 -3.26 12.61
N LYS A 176 -6.67 -2.59 13.77
CA LYS A 176 -7.92 -2.26 14.47
C LYS A 176 -8.73 -1.19 13.75
N LEU A 177 -8.07 -0.22 13.12
CA LEU A 177 -8.75 0.78 12.28
C LEU A 177 -9.47 0.13 11.11
N ASN A 178 -8.81 -0.82 10.41
CA ASN A 178 -9.38 -1.52 9.27
C ASN A 178 -10.56 -2.42 9.67
N GLN A 179 -10.48 -3.10 10.83
CA GLN A 179 -11.62 -3.86 11.39
C GLN A 179 -12.82 -2.93 11.67
N ALA A 180 -12.57 -1.75 12.23
CA ALA A 180 -13.62 -0.77 12.48
C ALA A 180 -14.26 -0.26 11.18
N LEU A 181 -13.43 0.13 10.23
CA LEU A 181 -13.83 0.71 8.95
C LEU A 181 -14.71 -0.26 8.14
N THR A 182 -14.25 -1.49 7.98
CA THR A 182 -14.94 -2.51 7.18
C THR A 182 -16.22 -2.98 7.85
N MET A 183 -16.26 -3.08 9.20
CA MET A 183 -17.51 -3.35 9.92
C MET A 183 -18.54 -2.24 9.68
N ASP A 184 -18.12 -0.98 9.75
CA ASP A 184 -19.01 0.17 9.53
C ASP A 184 -19.52 0.23 8.08
N PHE A 185 -18.66 -0.02 7.08
CA PHE A 185 -19.08 -0.12 5.68
C PHE A 185 -20.11 -1.21 5.44
N VAL A 186 -19.81 -2.43 5.90
CA VAL A 186 -20.64 -3.61 5.62
C VAL A 186 -21.96 -3.51 6.38
N SER A 187 -21.94 -3.14 7.66
CA SER A 187 -23.17 -2.97 8.44
C SER A 187 -24.06 -1.86 7.87
N ALA A 188 -23.49 -0.74 7.44
CA ALA A 188 -24.25 0.34 6.81
C ALA A 188 -24.88 -0.10 5.49
N TYR A 189 -24.20 -0.90 4.68
CA TYR A 189 -24.78 -1.43 3.45
C TYR A 189 -25.91 -2.44 3.73
N LEU A 190 -25.72 -3.30 4.73
CA LEU A 190 -26.69 -4.34 5.10
C LEU A 190 -27.97 -3.76 5.71
N PHE A 191 -27.81 -2.87 6.68
CA PHE A 191 -28.88 -2.41 7.57
C PHE A 191 -29.24 -0.93 7.39
N GLY A 192 -28.54 -0.19 6.52
CA GLY A 192 -28.69 1.26 6.38
C GLY A 192 -27.70 2.01 7.30
N LEU A 193 -27.22 3.18 6.87
CA LEU A 193 -26.15 3.92 7.56
C LEU A 193 -26.53 4.31 9.00
N ARG A 194 -27.81 4.65 9.25
CA ARG A 194 -28.32 4.97 10.60
C ARG A 194 -28.42 3.77 11.53
N ASN A 195 -28.64 2.58 10.98
CA ASN A 195 -28.79 1.34 11.77
C ASN A 195 -27.48 0.55 11.87
N GLY A 196 -26.51 0.87 11.02
CA GLY A 196 -25.18 0.27 11.00
C GLY A 196 -24.32 0.64 12.22
N THR A 197 -23.12 0.09 12.27
CA THR A 197 -22.18 0.36 13.34
C THR A 197 -21.48 1.72 13.16
N ASN A 198 -20.88 2.20 14.25
CA ASN A 198 -19.97 3.34 14.26
C ASN A 198 -18.68 3.01 15.02
N PHE A 199 -18.07 1.86 14.71
CA PHE A 199 -16.86 1.37 15.38
C PHE A 199 -15.64 2.25 15.12
N LEU A 200 -15.61 3.03 14.04
CA LEU A 200 -14.53 4.00 13.84
C LEU A 200 -14.46 5.03 14.98
N GLN A 201 -15.61 5.53 15.43
CA GLN A 201 -15.69 6.60 16.43
C GLN A 201 -16.06 6.07 17.84
N ASP A 202 -16.83 5.00 17.96
CA ASP A 202 -17.20 4.34 19.22
C ASP A 202 -16.16 3.27 19.59
N VAL A 203 -15.02 3.73 20.09
CA VAL A 203 -13.89 2.87 20.47
C VAL A 203 -14.25 1.86 21.58
N PRO A 204 -14.99 2.21 22.66
CA PRO A 204 -15.37 1.25 23.69
C PRO A 204 -16.23 0.11 23.13
N ARG A 205 -17.26 0.42 22.33
CA ARG A 205 -18.12 -0.61 21.73
C ARG A 205 -17.35 -1.47 20.73
N ARG A 206 -16.50 -0.86 19.90
CA ARG A 206 -15.59 -1.59 19.00
C ARG A 206 -14.75 -2.62 19.75
N LYS A 207 -14.05 -2.20 20.81
CA LYS A 207 -13.18 -3.09 21.60
C LYS A 207 -13.94 -4.28 22.18
N TYR A 208 -15.11 -4.02 22.76
CA TYR A 208 -15.96 -5.07 23.31
C TYR A 208 -16.41 -6.07 22.24
N MET A 209 -16.99 -5.57 21.14
CA MET A 209 -17.55 -6.44 20.09
C MET A 209 -16.48 -7.24 19.35
N LEU A 210 -15.33 -6.63 19.05
CA LEU A 210 -14.21 -7.34 18.41
C LEU A 210 -13.60 -8.39 19.35
N HIS A 211 -13.52 -8.13 20.66
CA HIS A 211 -13.10 -9.14 21.63
C HIS A 211 -14.04 -10.35 21.64
N ILE A 212 -15.36 -10.13 21.75
CA ILE A 212 -16.37 -11.19 21.69
C ILE A 212 -16.30 -11.97 20.37
N TYR A 213 -16.06 -11.28 19.26
CA TYR A 213 -15.90 -11.91 17.96
C TYR A 213 -14.65 -12.82 17.91
N GLN A 214 -13.49 -12.30 18.32
CA GLN A 214 -12.18 -12.95 18.16
C GLN A 214 -11.89 -14.04 19.21
N CYS A 215 -12.38 -13.91 20.44
CA CYS A 215 -12.05 -14.83 21.53
C CYS A 215 -12.51 -16.28 21.25
N ARG A 216 -13.55 -16.46 20.44
CA ARG A 216 -14.11 -17.77 20.07
C ARG A 216 -13.30 -18.51 19.00
N LYS A 217 -12.53 -17.79 18.16
CA LYS A 217 -11.84 -18.32 16.98
C LYS A 217 -10.91 -19.51 17.25
N PRO A 218 -10.12 -19.54 18.35
CA PRO A 218 -9.26 -20.69 18.65
C PRO A 218 -10.01 -22.02 18.80
N PHE A 219 -11.33 -22.00 19.02
CA PHE A 219 -12.16 -23.18 19.21
C PHE A 219 -12.90 -23.63 17.93
N GLU A 220 -12.76 -22.90 16.82
CA GLU A 220 -13.40 -23.26 15.54
C GLU A 220 -13.02 -24.67 15.07
N PHE A 221 -11.77 -25.10 15.30
CA PHE A 221 -11.28 -26.45 14.96
C PHE A 221 -12.21 -27.57 15.45
N TYR A 222 -12.76 -27.45 16.65
CA TYR A 222 -13.55 -28.51 17.26
C TYR A 222 -14.89 -28.70 16.54
N HIS A 223 -15.59 -27.60 16.25
CA HIS A 223 -16.81 -27.61 15.45
C HIS A 223 -16.52 -28.02 14.00
N GLN A 224 -15.40 -27.56 13.47
CA GLN A 224 -14.99 -27.75 12.09
C GLN A 224 -14.66 -29.20 11.74
N GLU A 225 -13.77 -29.82 12.50
CA GLU A 225 -13.11 -31.07 12.11
C GLU A 225 -13.55 -32.27 12.97
N VAL A 226 -14.04 -32.03 14.20
CA VAL A 226 -14.43 -33.10 15.14
C VAL A 226 -15.79 -32.87 15.84
N PRO A 227 -16.87 -32.47 15.13
CA PRO A 227 -18.15 -32.13 15.75
C PRO A 227 -18.79 -33.29 16.52
N ASN A 228 -18.62 -34.53 16.04
CA ASN A 228 -19.12 -35.72 16.74
C ASN A 228 -18.42 -35.95 18.09
N LEU A 229 -17.12 -35.65 18.16
CA LEU A 229 -16.36 -35.74 19.40
C LEU A 229 -16.88 -34.71 20.41
N VAL A 230 -17.08 -33.46 19.98
CA VAL A 230 -17.66 -32.40 20.81
C VAL A 230 -19.03 -32.81 21.37
N SER A 231 -19.91 -33.34 20.51
CA SER A 231 -21.23 -33.82 20.93
C SER A 231 -21.13 -34.93 21.97
N TRP A 232 -20.25 -35.91 21.74
CA TRP A 232 -20.06 -37.05 22.63
C TRP A 232 -19.49 -36.66 23.99
N THR A 233 -18.42 -35.85 24.04
CA THR A 233 -17.82 -35.44 25.31
C THR A 233 -18.74 -34.53 26.11
N ARG A 234 -19.52 -33.66 25.45
CA ARG A 234 -20.56 -32.83 26.10
C ARG A 234 -21.62 -33.70 26.78
N ARG A 235 -22.07 -34.79 26.13
CA ARG A 235 -23.01 -35.76 26.76
C ARG A 235 -22.43 -36.48 27.97
N LEU A 236 -21.10 -36.61 28.03
CA LEU A 236 -20.39 -37.18 29.18
C LEU A 236 -20.02 -36.14 30.26
N GLY A 237 -20.43 -34.87 30.10
CA GLY A 237 -20.11 -33.80 31.05
C GLY A 237 -18.69 -33.24 30.95
N ILE A 238 -17.96 -33.52 29.86
CA ILE A 238 -16.58 -33.05 29.62
C ILE A 238 -16.59 -32.11 28.40
N PRO A 239 -16.89 -30.81 28.56
CA PRO A 239 -16.92 -29.89 27.44
C PRO A 239 -15.51 -29.62 26.91
N LEU A 240 -15.28 -29.90 25.62
CA LEU A 240 -14.01 -29.57 24.93
C LEU A 240 -13.89 -28.08 24.60
N ILE A 241 -15.03 -27.40 24.52
CA ILE A 241 -15.14 -25.98 24.25
C ILE A 241 -15.62 -25.31 25.53
N PRO A 242 -14.92 -24.28 26.04
CA PRO A 242 -15.32 -23.59 27.26
C PRO A 242 -16.72 -22.98 27.14
N LYS A 243 -17.45 -22.96 28.25
CA LYS A 243 -18.82 -22.40 28.31
C LYS A 243 -18.90 -20.94 27.89
N TRP A 244 -17.87 -20.14 28.18
CA TRP A 244 -17.84 -18.73 27.78
C TRP A 244 -17.85 -18.54 26.26
N CYS A 245 -17.45 -19.55 25.47
CA CYS A 245 -17.60 -19.49 24.00
C CYS A 245 -19.08 -19.53 23.60
N ASP A 246 -19.90 -20.33 24.28
CA ASP A 246 -21.35 -20.37 24.09
C ASP A 246 -21.97 -19.01 24.50
N GLU A 247 -21.55 -18.45 25.64
CA GLU A 247 -22.00 -17.11 26.11
C GLU A 247 -21.60 -15.99 25.11
N ALA A 248 -20.40 -16.06 24.53
CA ALA A 248 -19.97 -15.12 23.49
C ALA A 248 -20.75 -15.29 22.18
N ASN A 249 -21.12 -16.53 21.80
CA ASN A 249 -22.02 -16.79 20.67
C ASN A 249 -23.41 -16.18 20.91
N GLU A 250 -23.96 -16.32 22.12
CA GLU A 250 -25.25 -15.72 22.49
C GLU A 250 -25.24 -14.19 22.37
N VAL A 251 -24.14 -13.53 22.75
CA VAL A 251 -23.97 -12.07 22.55
C VAL A 251 -23.96 -11.70 21.07
N MET A 252 -23.25 -12.45 20.23
CA MET A 252 -23.21 -12.21 18.78
C MET A 252 -24.58 -12.44 18.13
N ASP A 253 -25.27 -13.51 18.52
CA ASP A 253 -26.60 -13.84 18.01
C ASP A 253 -27.63 -12.76 18.41
N ALA A 254 -27.62 -12.33 19.68
CA ALA A 254 -28.47 -11.25 20.17
C ALA A 254 -28.20 -9.94 19.44
N TRP A 255 -26.93 -9.61 19.19
CA TRP A 255 -26.55 -8.41 18.45
C TRP A 255 -27.05 -8.45 17.00
N GLY A 256 -26.92 -9.58 16.29
CA GLY A 256 -27.44 -9.71 14.93
C GLY A 256 -28.98 -9.56 14.87
N LEU A 257 -29.70 -10.07 15.87
CA LEU A 257 -31.14 -9.87 15.99
C LEU A 257 -31.51 -8.42 16.30
N GLU A 258 -30.75 -7.73 17.17
CA GLU A 258 -30.93 -6.30 17.45
C GLU A 258 -30.77 -5.45 16.19
N MET A 259 -29.75 -5.74 15.36
CA MET A 259 -29.54 -5.03 14.10
C MET A 259 -30.68 -5.27 13.11
N CYS A 260 -31.18 -6.50 13.01
CA CYS A 260 -32.35 -6.81 12.19
C CYS A 260 -33.60 -6.05 12.68
N ALA A 261 -33.79 -5.94 14.01
CA ALA A 261 -34.91 -5.21 14.59
C ALA A 261 -34.84 -3.70 14.28
N LYS A 262 -33.65 -3.08 14.34
CA LYS A 262 -33.46 -1.67 13.95
C LYS A 262 -33.71 -1.44 12.46
N ALA A 263 -33.29 -2.38 11.62
CA ALA A 263 -33.60 -2.33 10.19
C ALA A 263 -35.11 -2.48 9.92
N ASP A 264 -35.82 -3.26 10.73
CA ASP A 264 -37.28 -3.42 10.65
C ASP A 264 -38.03 -2.10 10.87
N GLU A 265 -37.57 -1.26 11.79
CA GLU A 265 -38.14 0.06 12.06
C GLU A 265 -38.09 1.00 10.84
N HIS A 266 -37.19 0.72 9.88
CA HIS A 266 -36.90 1.57 8.73
C HIS A 266 -37.16 0.90 7.37
N LEU A 267 -37.96 -0.16 7.30
CA LEU A 267 -38.25 -0.86 6.02
C LEU A 267 -38.91 0.03 4.96
N GLU A 268 -39.75 0.97 5.39
CA GLU A 268 -40.45 1.90 4.52
C GLU A 268 -39.61 3.14 4.15
N ALA A 269 -38.41 3.27 4.74
CA ALA A 269 -37.48 4.33 4.36
C ALA A 269 -37.05 4.16 2.90
N THR A 270 -36.92 5.31 2.22
CA THR A 270 -36.48 5.43 0.82
C THR A 270 -35.34 6.43 0.67
N ASP A 271 -35.00 7.15 1.75
CA ASP A 271 -33.83 8.00 1.77
C ASP A 271 -32.56 7.14 1.83
N PRO A 272 -31.50 7.50 1.08
CA PRO A 272 -30.34 6.62 0.95
C PRO A 272 -29.54 6.39 2.24
N GLU A 273 -29.71 7.25 3.25
CA GLU A 273 -29.01 7.17 4.53
C GLU A 273 -29.64 6.13 5.46
N THR A 274 -30.97 6.03 5.45
CA THR A 274 -31.70 5.20 6.41
C THR A 274 -32.14 3.86 5.83
N GLU A 275 -32.30 3.75 4.50
CA GLU A 275 -32.84 2.55 3.87
C GLU A 275 -31.97 1.29 4.08
N PRO A 276 -32.51 0.23 4.70
CA PRO A 276 -31.79 -1.02 4.97
C PRO A 276 -31.72 -1.92 3.71
N THR A 277 -30.92 -1.51 2.72
CA THR A 277 -30.95 -2.03 1.34
C THR A 277 -30.95 -3.55 1.23
N VAL A 278 -29.95 -4.23 1.81
CA VAL A 278 -29.82 -5.69 1.67
C VAL A 278 -30.88 -6.41 2.49
N TYR A 279 -31.09 -5.97 3.73
CA TYR A 279 -32.06 -6.53 4.63
C TYR A 279 -33.49 -6.46 4.06
N LYS A 280 -33.90 -5.28 3.55
CA LYS A 280 -35.20 -5.03 2.90
C LYS A 280 -35.40 -5.95 1.69
N GLN A 281 -34.40 -6.05 0.82
CA GLN A 281 -34.45 -6.92 -0.36
C GLN A 281 -34.65 -8.40 0.03
N LEU A 282 -33.91 -8.88 1.02
CA LEU A 282 -34.02 -10.25 1.51
C LEU A 282 -35.38 -10.52 2.13
N LYS A 283 -35.81 -9.64 3.06
CA LYS A 283 -37.08 -9.77 3.76
C LYS A 283 -38.26 -9.78 2.79
N ASN A 284 -38.28 -8.87 1.80
CA ASN A 284 -39.31 -8.83 0.76
C ASN A 284 -39.32 -10.09 -0.12
N SER A 285 -38.15 -10.64 -0.41
CA SER A 285 -38.03 -11.87 -1.21
C SER A 285 -38.52 -13.10 -0.44
N MET A 286 -38.19 -13.19 0.85
CA MET A 286 -38.59 -14.31 1.71
C MET A 286 -40.06 -14.23 2.14
N ALA A 287 -40.63 -13.03 2.30
CA ALA A 287 -42.04 -12.84 2.66
C ALA A 287 -43.00 -13.55 1.69
N LYS A 288 -42.62 -13.62 0.40
CA LYS A 288 -43.38 -14.32 -0.65
C LYS A 288 -43.51 -15.84 -0.43
N GLN A 289 -42.73 -16.41 0.48
CA GLN A 289 -42.71 -17.83 0.80
C GLN A 289 -43.52 -18.17 2.05
N LEU A 290 -44.09 -17.17 2.74
CA LEU A 290 -44.92 -17.40 3.92
C LEU A 290 -46.28 -17.97 3.52
N PRO A 291 -46.86 -18.88 4.34
CA PRO A 291 -48.24 -19.32 4.16
C PRO A 291 -49.21 -18.15 4.39
N SER A 292 -50.46 -18.27 3.93
CA SER A 292 -51.48 -17.25 4.20
C SER A 292 -51.78 -17.16 5.69
N LYS A 293 -51.64 -15.95 6.27
CA LYS A 293 -51.98 -15.66 7.66
C LYS A 293 -53.45 -15.89 7.98
N GLU A 294 -54.32 -15.70 6.99
CA GLU A 294 -55.77 -15.87 7.11
C GLU A 294 -56.17 -17.35 7.06
N ALA A 295 -55.44 -18.16 6.29
CA ALA A 295 -55.72 -19.60 6.15
C ALA A 295 -55.24 -20.42 7.35
N ASP A 296 -54.04 -20.12 7.88
CA ASP A 296 -53.48 -20.85 9.03
C ASP A 296 -52.56 -19.94 9.87
N ARG A 297 -53.12 -19.41 10.98
CA ARG A 297 -52.39 -18.52 11.90
C ARG A 297 -51.25 -19.22 12.64
N VAL A 298 -51.36 -20.52 12.92
CA VAL A 298 -50.35 -21.27 13.67
C VAL A 298 -49.16 -21.57 12.76
N ALA A 299 -49.41 -22.08 11.56
CA ALA A 299 -48.38 -22.29 10.56
C ALA A 299 -47.70 -20.97 10.16
N TYR A 300 -48.46 -19.88 10.02
CA TYR A 300 -47.90 -18.55 9.78
C TYR A 300 -46.96 -18.11 10.91
N LYS A 301 -47.37 -18.22 12.17
CA LYS A 301 -46.53 -17.80 13.31
C LYS A 301 -45.23 -18.60 13.37
N ALA A 302 -45.30 -19.92 13.17
CA ALA A 302 -44.12 -20.77 13.15
C ALA A 302 -43.19 -20.45 11.96
N ALA A 303 -43.75 -20.29 10.76
CA ALA A 303 -42.99 -19.95 9.55
C ALA A 303 -42.35 -18.56 9.63
N SER A 304 -43.05 -17.58 10.20
CA SER A 304 -42.56 -16.22 10.41
C SER A 304 -41.41 -16.17 11.42
N GLY A 305 -41.52 -16.88 12.55
CA GLY A 305 -40.43 -17.00 13.52
C GLY A 305 -39.18 -17.64 12.91
N LYS A 306 -39.35 -18.71 12.12
CA LYS A 306 -38.23 -19.33 11.39
C LYS A 306 -37.64 -18.38 10.35
N GLN A 307 -38.47 -17.66 9.60
CA GLN A 307 -38.01 -16.68 8.62
C GLN A 307 -37.15 -15.59 9.26
N GLN A 308 -37.51 -15.09 10.44
CA GLN A 308 -36.73 -14.09 11.16
C GLN A 308 -35.31 -14.60 11.47
N LEU A 309 -35.20 -15.85 11.95
CA LEU A 309 -33.89 -16.49 12.20
C LEU A 309 -33.11 -16.73 10.90
N ASP A 310 -33.78 -17.16 9.83
CA ASP A 310 -33.15 -17.37 8.52
C ASP A 310 -32.60 -16.05 7.94
N ILE A 311 -33.31 -14.93 8.13
CA ILE A 311 -32.84 -13.60 7.73
C ILE A 311 -31.66 -13.18 8.60
N ALA A 312 -31.77 -13.29 9.94
CA ALA A 312 -30.69 -12.94 10.85
C ALA A 312 -29.41 -13.74 10.57
N CYS A 313 -29.54 -15.04 10.29
CA CYS A 313 -28.43 -15.90 9.90
C CYS A 313 -27.75 -15.42 8.61
N GLU A 314 -28.52 -15.04 7.59
CA GLU A 314 -27.98 -14.52 6.33
C GLU A 314 -27.26 -13.18 6.53
N MET A 315 -27.83 -12.31 7.36
CA MET A 315 -27.26 -10.97 7.60
C MET A 315 -26.00 -11.03 8.46
N LEU A 316 -25.96 -11.90 9.47
CA LEU A 316 -24.76 -12.12 10.26
C LEU A 316 -23.63 -12.74 9.44
N ASP A 317 -23.96 -13.66 8.52
CA ASP A 317 -22.99 -14.25 7.58
C ASP A 317 -22.37 -13.17 6.67
N HIS A 318 -23.20 -12.33 6.03
CA HIS A 318 -22.74 -11.23 5.21
C HIS A 318 -21.89 -10.23 6.00
N LEU A 319 -22.32 -9.89 7.23
CA LEU A 319 -21.65 -8.93 8.10
C LEU A 319 -20.24 -9.42 8.47
N THR A 320 -20.14 -10.66 8.94
CA THR A 320 -18.87 -11.24 9.39
C THR A 320 -17.92 -11.53 8.22
N ALA A 321 -18.45 -11.99 7.08
CA ALA A 321 -17.66 -12.25 5.88
C ALA A 321 -17.05 -10.97 5.28
N GLY A 322 -17.84 -9.89 5.19
CA GLY A 322 -17.37 -8.62 4.62
C GLY A 322 -16.41 -7.86 5.55
N HIS A 323 -16.60 -7.97 6.86
CA HIS A 323 -15.76 -7.30 7.85
C HIS A 323 -14.32 -7.84 7.87
N GLU A 324 -14.14 -9.09 8.29
CA GLU A 324 -12.80 -9.57 8.66
C GLU A 324 -11.89 -9.71 7.43
N THR A 325 -12.44 -10.18 6.31
CA THR A 325 -11.65 -10.46 5.10
C THR A 325 -11.10 -9.18 4.48
N SER A 326 -11.93 -8.15 4.36
CA SER A 326 -11.51 -6.83 3.86
C SER A 326 -10.54 -6.16 4.83
N ALA A 327 -10.76 -6.27 6.14
CA ALA A 327 -9.86 -5.69 7.14
C ALA A 327 -8.44 -6.27 7.04
N VAL A 328 -8.35 -7.59 6.87
CA VAL A 328 -7.08 -8.30 6.70
C VAL A 328 -6.40 -7.91 5.39
N GLY A 329 -7.16 -7.84 4.29
CA GLY A 329 -6.65 -7.39 2.99
C GLY A 329 -6.06 -5.98 3.06
N LEU A 330 -6.77 -5.03 3.70
CA LEU A 330 -6.26 -3.67 3.93
C LEU A 330 -5.02 -3.66 4.84
N THR A 331 -5.01 -4.47 5.90
CA THR A 331 -3.88 -4.52 6.84
C THR A 331 -2.59 -4.88 6.12
N TYR A 332 -2.58 -5.97 5.34
CA TYR A 332 -1.38 -6.37 4.60
C TYR A 332 -1.07 -5.42 3.44
N LEU A 333 -2.08 -4.82 2.79
CA LEU A 333 -1.84 -3.82 1.76
C LEU A 333 -1.09 -2.61 2.31
N PHE A 334 -1.54 -2.07 3.45
CA PHE A 334 -0.87 -0.93 4.08
C PHE A 334 0.51 -1.29 4.61
N TRP A 335 0.69 -2.49 5.16
CA TRP A 335 2.00 -2.99 5.56
C TRP A 335 2.97 -3.07 4.37
N GLU A 336 2.55 -3.65 3.25
CA GLU A 336 3.37 -3.72 2.04
C GLU A 336 3.73 -2.34 1.51
N LEU A 337 2.75 -1.47 1.29
CA LEU A 337 3.02 -0.11 0.80
C LEU A 337 3.91 0.71 1.74
N SER A 338 3.81 0.51 3.05
CA SER A 338 4.65 1.22 4.04
C SER A 338 6.13 0.83 3.97
N LYS A 339 6.47 -0.27 3.30
CA LYS A 339 7.86 -0.67 2.99
C LYS A 339 8.39 -0.08 1.68
N HIS A 340 7.52 0.53 0.87
CA HIS A 340 7.83 0.99 -0.49
C HIS A 340 7.45 2.46 -0.72
N PRO A 341 8.24 3.43 -0.20
CA PRO A 341 7.95 4.87 -0.36
C PRO A 341 7.84 5.32 -1.82
N ASP A 342 8.68 4.78 -2.71
CA ASP A 342 8.61 5.08 -4.15
C ASP A 342 7.29 4.66 -4.77
N LEU A 343 6.76 3.51 -4.36
CA LEU A 343 5.48 3.02 -4.85
C LEU A 343 4.30 3.82 -4.27
N GLN A 344 4.41 4.33 -3.03
CA GLN A 344 3.43 5.28 -2.50
C GLN A 344 3.39 6.57 -3.32
N ARG A 345 4.55 7.06 -3.80
CA ARG A 345 4.65 8.24 -4.66
C ARG A 345 4.01 7.97 -6.03
N GLU A 346 4.39 6.90 -6.71
CA GLU A 346 3.79 6.50 -8.00
C GLU A 346 2.26 6.32 -7.88
N LEU A 347 1.79 5.68 -6.79
CA LEU A 347 0.37 5.52 -6.52
C LEU A 347 -0.31 6.88 -6.31
N ARG A 348 0.30 7.79 -5.55
CA ARG A 348 -0.26 9.13 -5.33
C ARG A 348 -0.42 9.90 -6.64
N GLU A 349 0.57 9.85 -7.53
CA GLU A 349 0.50 10.48 -8.85
C GLU A 349 -0.70 9.97 -9.66
N GLU A 350 -0.91 8.64 -9.69
CA GLU A 350 -2.07 8.03 -10.32
C GLU A 350 -3.40 8.49 -9.67
N LEU A 351 -3.44 8.57 -8.34
CA LEU A 351 -4.63 8.96 -7.59
C LEU A 351 -4.99 10.45 -7.75
N LEU A 352 -3.99 11.33 -7.86
CA LEU A 352 -4.19 12.77 -8.10
C LEU A 352 -4.81 13.06 -9.47
N ALA A 353 -4.75 12.12 -10.42
CA ALA A 353 -5.41 12.24 -11.72
C ALA A 353 -6.94 11.96 -11.66
N LEU A 354 -7.48 11.51 -10.52
CA LEU A 354 -8.91 11.33 -10.35
C LEU A 354 -9.66 12.67 -10.32
N SER A 355 -10.85 12.69 -10.91
CA SER A 355 -11.77 13.82 -10.88
C SER A 355 -13.16 13.38 -10.37
N PRO A 356 -13.66 13.96 -9.26
CA PRO A 356 -12.94 14.80 -8.31
C PRO A 356 -11.82 14.04 -7.59
N THR A 357 -10.78 14.77 -7.16
CA THR A 357 -9.70 14.24 -6.32
C THR A 357 -10.18 14.13 -4.87
N ILE A 358 -9.75 13.09 -4.15
CA ILE A 358 -10.11 12.91 -2.72
C ILE A 358 -9.13 13.71 -1.87
N THR A 359 -9.45 14.96 -1.53
CA THR A 359 -8.56 15.84 -0.75
C THR A 359 -9.12 16.13 0.65
N TYR A 360 -8.25 16.17 1.66
CA TYR A 360 -8.60 16.49 3.05
C TYR A 360 -7.51 17.31 3.75
N PRO A 361 -7.85 18.35 4.54
CA PRO A 361 -9.19 18.89 4.79
C PRO A 361 -9.83 19.50 3.53
N THR A 362 -11.17 19.49 3.47
CA THR A 362 -11.91 20.01 2.32
C THR A 362 -11.85 21.55 2.28
N GLN A 363 -11.35 22.12 1.18
CA GLN A 363 -11.16 23.58 1.04
C GLN A 363 -12.45 24.36 0.73
N SER A 364 -13.54 23.68 0.35
CA SER A 364 -14.81 24.30 -0.04
C SER A 364 -15.87 24.18 1.07
N SER A 365 -16.76 25.16 1.15
CA SER A 365 -17.99 25.09 1.96
C SER A 365 -19.05 24.13 1.40
N THR A 366 -18.80 23.55 0.22
CA THR A 366 -19.68 22.56 -0.40
C THR A 366 -19.36 21.14 0.08
N THR A 367 -20.40 20.31 0.14
CA THR A 367 -20.30 18.89 0.45
C THR A 367 -19.27 18.20 -0.46
N PRO A 368 -18.24 17.52 0.07
CA PRO A 368 -17.22 16.91 -0.76
C PRO A 368 -17.77 15.73 -1.56
N GLU A 369 -17.40 15.67 -2.84
CA GLU A 369 -17.74 14.56 -3.73
C GLU A 369 -16.61 13.53 -3.79
N LEU A 370 -16.98 12.27 -4.03
CA LEU A 370 -16.03 11.19 -4.30
C LEU A 370 -15.92 10.94 -5.81
N PRO A 371 -14.75 10.54 -6.32
CA PRO A 371 -14.63 10.06 -7.68
C PRO A 371 -15.55 8.87 -7.92
N SER A 372 -15.95 8.69 -9.19
CA SER A 372 -16.84 7.60 -9.55
C SER A 372 -16.21 6.23 -9.21
N PRO A 373 -16.97 5.24 -8.74
CA PRO A 373 -16.43 3.90 -8.50
C PRO A 373 -15.73 3.31 -9.74
N LYS A 374 -16.25 3.61 -10.93
CA LYS A 374 -15.69 3.17 -12.21
C LYS A 374 -14.30 3.78 -12.47
N SER A 375 -14.07 5.05 -12.13
CA SER A 375 -12.76 5.68 -12.33
C SER A 375 -11.71 5.11 -11.38
N ILE A 376 -12.06 4.85 -10.12
CA ILE A 376 -11.17 4.19 -9.16
C ILE A 376 -10.81 2.77 -9.61
N GLU A 377 -11.79 2.01 -10.12
CA GLU A 377 -11.55 0.67 -10.64
C GLU A 377 -10.69 0.64 -11.91
N ALA A 378 -10.62 1.73 -12.66
CA ALA A 378 -9.86 1.81 -13.90
C ALA A 378 -8.36 2.07 -13.66
N LEU A 379 -7.96 2.40 -12.42
CA LEU A 379 -6.59 2.75 -12.07
C LEU A 379 -5.65 1.53 -12.11
N PRO A 380 -4.72 1.45 -13.08
CA PRO A 380 -3.90 0.26 -13.30
C PRO A 380 -2.96 -0.06 -12.13
N LEU A 381 -2.27 0.91 -11.55
CA LEU A 381 -1.31 0.67 -10.47
C LEU A 381 -2.03 0.30 -9.17
N LEU A 382 -3.10 1.01 -8.79
CA LEU A 382 -3.94 0.63 -7.66
C LEU A 382 -4.51 -0.79 -7.83
N ASN A 383 -4.98 -1.16 -9.02
CA ASN A 383 -5.45 -2.50 -9.32
C ASN A 383 -4.34 -3.55 -9.11
N ALA A 384 -3.14 -3.26 -9.61
CA ALA A 384 -1.98 -4.14 -9.47
C ALA A 384 -1.57 -4.35 -8.01
N ILE A 385 -1.56 -3.29 -7.20
CA ILE A 385 -1.27 -3.32 -5.76
C ILE A 385 -2.28 -4.18 -5.00
N VAL A 386 -3.58 -3.97 -5.24
CA VAL A 386 -4.64 -4.76 -4.59
C VAL A 386 -4.54 -6.22 -5.02
N THR A 387 -4.36 -6.49 -6.31
CA THR A 387 -4.29 -7.86 -6.85
C THR A 387 -3.08 -8.60 -6.28
N GLU A 388 -1.91 -7.97 -6.24
CA GLU A 388 -0.71 -8.60 -5.69
C GLU A 388 -0.80 -8.84 -4.19
N THR A 389 -1.41 -7.92 -3.45
CA THR A 389 -1.67 -8.12 -2.02
C THR A 389 -2.59 -9.31 -1.81
N LEU A 390 -3.70 -9.41 -2.55
CA LEU A 390 -4.62 -10.53 -2.43
C LEU A 390 -4.03 -11.85 -2.92
N ARG A 391 -3.03 -11.82 -3.81
CA ARG A 391 -2.28 -13.00 -4.23
C ARG A 391 -1.39 -13.50 -3.09
N LEU A 392 -0.53 -12.64 -2.55
CA LEU A 392 0.46 -13.06 -1.56
C LEU A 392 -0.15 -13.28 -0.17
N HIS A 393 -1.03 -12.36 0.23
CA HIS A 393 -1.67 -12.22 1.54
C HIS A 393 -3.19 -12.41 1.43
N ALA A 394 -3.62 -13.47 0.75
CA ALA A 394 -5.04 -13.81 0.61
C ALA A 394 -5.71 -13.88 2.00
N PRO A 395 -6.80 -13.12 2.26
CA PRO A 395 -7.49 -13.17 3.55
C PRO A 395 -8.10 -14.54 3.89
N ILE A 396 -8.46 -15.31 2.86
CA ILE A 396 -8.94 -16.70 2.97
C ILE A 396 -8.00 -17.61 2.16
N PRO A 397 -6.79 -17.91 2.70
CA PRO A 397 -5.81 -18.70 1.97
C PRO A 397 -6.10 -20.20 2.07
N GLY A 398 -6.93 -20.64 3.03
CA GLY A 398 -7.15 -22.04 3.36
C GLY A 398 -8.06 -22.82 2.42
N ILE A 399 -8.34 -24.06 2.82
CA ILE A 399 -9.09 -25.04 2.04
C ILE A 399 -10.54 -24.62 1.76
N GLN A 400 -11.05 -24.95 0.57
CA GLN A 400 -12.45 -24.74 0.18
C GLN A 400 -13.15 -26.08 -0.07
N PRO A 401 -13.63 -26.79 0.98
CA PRO A 401 -14.02 -28.19 0.85
C PRO A 401 -15.32 -28.41 0.06
N ARG A 402 -15.26 -29.32 -0.90
CA ARG A 402 -16.39 -29.87 -1.67
C ARG A 402 -16.46 -31.38 -1.50
N VAL A 403 -17.54 -31.99 -1.99
CA VAL A 403 -17.70 -33.44 -2.02
C VAL A 403 -17.84 -33.95 -3.45
N THR A 404 -17.20 -35.07 -3.75
CA THR A 404 -17.31 -35.73 -5.05
C THR A 404 -18.72 -36.29 -5.28
N PRO A 405 -19.27 -36.18 -6.51
CA PRO A 405 -20.64 -36.58 -6.82
C PRO A 405 -20.79 -38.11 -6.94
N TYR A 406 -22.04 -38.57 -6.86
CA TYR A 406 -22.45 -39.95 -7.17
C TYR A 406 -22.60 -40.17 -8.70
N PRO A 407 -22.27 -41.36 -9.26
CA PRO A 407 -21.74 -42.55 -8.58
C PRO A 407 -20.24 -42.50 -8.32
N THR A 408 -19.44 -41.90 -9.19
CA THR A 408 -18.00 -41.62 -9.04
C THR A 408 -17.63 -40.44 -9.94
N CYS A 409 -16.41 -39.91 -9.83
CA CYS A 409 -15.89 -38.90 -10.77
C CYS A 409 -14.42 -39.14 -11.14
N SER A 410 -13.95 -38.42 -12.15
CA SER A 410 -12.53 -38.30 -12.49
C SER A 410 -12.00 -36.94 -12.06
N LEU A 411 -10.78 -36.90 -11.50
CA LEU A 411 -10.16 -35.66 -11.01
C LEU A 411 -8.65 -35.73 -11.20
N VAL A 412 -8.06 -34.71 -11.83
CA VAL A 412 -6.60 -34.59 -12.07
C VAL A 412 -5.98 -35.89 -12.66
N GLY A 413 -6.68 -36.50 -13.62
CA GLY A 413 -6.23 -37.73 -14.29
C GLY A 413 -6.44 -39.04 -13.51
N TYR A 414 -7.10 -39.01 -12.35
CA TYR A 414 -7.47 -40.20 -11.59
C TYR A 414 -8.97 -40.48 -11.74
N ASP A 415 -9.31 -41.68 -12.20
CA ASP A 415 -10.68 -42.13 -12.41
C ASP A 415 -11.27 -42.89 -11.21
N ASN A 416 -12.59 -43.05 -11.22
CA ASN A 416 -13.36 -43.82 -10.24
C ASN A 416 -13.19 -43.32 -8.80
N ILE A 417 -13.02 -42.01 -8.61
CA ILE A 417 -12.96 -41.43 -7.27
C ILE A 417 -14.32 -41.65 -6.60
N PRO A 418 -14.35 -42.28 -5.40
CA PRO A 418 -15.60 -42.60 -4.73
C PRO A 418 -16.42 -41.35 -4.43
N PRO A 419 -17.76 -41.45 -4.39
CA PRO A 419 -18.62 -40.34 -4.03
C PRO A 419 -18.43 -39.97 -2.56
N ASN A 420 -18.77 -38.73 -2.20
CA ASN A 420 -18.62 -38.22 -0.84
C ASN A 420 -17.17 -38.23 -0.32
N THR A 421 -16.18 -38.19 -1.23
CA THR A 421 -14.79 -37.90 -0.89
C THR A 421 -14.64 -36.39 -0.73
N ARG A 422 -14.09 -35.93 0.38
CA ARG A 422 -13.79 -34.50 0.59
C ARG A 422 -12.67 -34.09 -0.34
N VAL A 423 -12.91 -33.10 -1.19
CA VAL A 423 -11.93 -32.54 -2.12
C VAL A 423 -11.79 -31.05 -1.84
N SER A 424 -10.55 -30.56 -1.75
CA SER A 424 -10.27 -29.16 -1.49
C SER A 424 -9.16 -28.63 -2.38
N ALA A 425 -9.23 -27.35 -2.70
CA ALA A 425 -8.10 -26.53 -3.10
C ALA A 425 -7.93 -25.38 -2.12
N GLN A 426 -6.79 -24.71 -2.15
CA GLN A 426 -6.50 -23.57 -1.29
C GLN A 426 -5.78 -22.47 -2.08
N ALA A 427 -6.21 -21.22 -1.88
CA ALA A 427 -5.61 -20.07 -2.56
C ALA A 427 -4.12 -19.94 -2.24
N TYR A 428 -3.71 -20.30 -1.00
CA TYR A 428 -2.32 -20.32 -0.57
C TYR A 428 -1.40 -21.05 -1.56
N SER A 429 -1.85 -22.22 -2.04
CA SER A 429 -1.05 -23.05 -2.95
C SER A 429 -1.11 -22.61 -4.40
N LEU A 430 -2.29 -22.20 -4.87
CA LEU A 430 -2.44 -21.72 -6.25
C LEU A 430 -1.59 -20.46 -6.48
N HIS A 431 -1.56 -19.56 -5.51
CA HIS A 431 -0.87 -18.27 -5.60
C HIS A 431 0.64 -18.37 -5.39
N ARG A 432 1.13 -19.55 -5.00
CA ARG A 432 2.54 -19.87 -4.78
C ARG A 432 3.13 -20.83 -5.80
N ASN A 433 2.47 -20.99 -6.95
CA ASN A 433 3.02 -21.76 -8.05
C ASN A 433 4.11 -20.94 -8.79
N PRO A 434 5.40 -21.33 -8.72
CA PRO A 434 6.49 -20.58 -9.35
C PRO A 434 6.44 -20.59 -10.88
N ASP A 435 5.78 -21.57 -11.49
CA ASP A 435 5.60 -21.64 -12.95
C ASP A 435 4.64 -20.56 -13.46
N ILE A 436 3.77 -20.05 -12.58
CA ILE A 436 2.75 -19.05 -12.90
C ILE A 436 3.11 -17.68 -12.34
N PHE A 437 3.64 -17.66 -11.11
CA PHE A 437 4.05 -16.46 -10.41
C PHE A 437 5.55 -16.56 -10.10
N PRO A 438 6.44 -16.06 -10.99
CA PRO A 438 7.87 -15.99 -10.71
C PRO A 438 8.15 -15.25 -9.40
N ASP A 439 9.07 -15.76 -8.59
CA ASP A 439 9.33 -15.31 -7.22
C ASP A 439 8.03 -15.22 -6.39
N PRO A 440 7.33 -16.34 -6.18
CA PRO A 440 5.95 -16.33 -5.67
C PRO A 440 5.83 -15.76 -4.25
N GLU A 441 6.90 -15.79 -3.45
CA GLU A 441 6.90 -15.25 -2.08
C GLU A 441 7.19 -13.74 -2.03
N THR A 442 7.53 -13.10 -3.15
CA THR A 442 7.82 -11.66 -3.20
C THR A 442 6.59 -10.87 -3.60
N TRP A 443 6.28 -9.81 -2.85
CA TRP A 443 5.24 -8.86 -3.20
C TRP A 443 5.72 -7.94 -4.34
N GLN A 444 5.23 -8.15 -5.55
CA GLN A 444 5.63 -7.40 -6.74
C GLN A 444 4.43 -6.92 -7.57
N PRO A 445 3.78 -5.79 -7.23
CA PRO A 445 2.60 -5.29 -7.94
C PRO A 445 2.81 -5.12 -9.45
N LYS A 446 4.00 -4.66 -9.86
CA LYS A 446 4.32 -4.39 -11.27
C LYS A 446 4.22 -5.65 -12.16
N ARG A 447 4.18 -6.87 -11.62
CA ARG A 447 3.92 -8.10 -12.40
C ARG A 447 2.58 -8.07 -13.14
N TRP A 448 1.61 -7.33 -12.62
CA TRP A 448 0.26 -7.20 -13.18
C TRP A 448 0.15 -6.07 -14.23
N LEU A 449 1.17 -5.21 -14.37
CA LEU A 449 1.20 -4.09 -15.32
C LEU A 449 1.75 -4.53 -16.68
N LYS A 450 1.13 -5.57 -17.24
CA LYS A 450 1.45 -6.10 -18.58
C LYS A 450 0.40 -5.65 -19.60
N PRO A 451 0.73 -5.63 -20.90
CA PRO A 451 -0.27 -5.44 -21.96
C PRO A 451 -1.44 -6.42 -21.80
N ALA A 452 -2.66 -5.97 -22.13
CA ALA A 452 -3.89 -6.73 -21.87
C ALA A 452 -3.96 -8.07 -22.65
N ASP A 453 -3.19 -8.21 -23.72
CA ASP A 453 -3.07 -9.38 -24.58
C ASP A 453 -1.89 -10.30 -24.20
N SER A 454 -1.16 -10.01 -23.12
CA SER A 454 -0.06 -10.84 -22.62
C SER A 454 -0.57 -12.23 -22.22
N PRO A 455 -0.05 -13.32 -22.82
CA PRO A 455 -0.38 -14.69 -22.42
C PRO A 455 -0.05 -14.96 -20.94
N GLU A 456 1.03 -14.38 -20.44
CA GLU A 456 1.45 -14.50 -19.04
C GLU A 456 0.44 -13.84 -18.09
N LEU A 457 -0.08 -12.66 -18.46
CA LEU A 457 -1.10 -11.97 -17.67
C LEU A 457 -2.40 -12.76 -17.63
N GLU A 458 -2.82 -13.32 -18.77
CA GLU A 458 -4.03 -14.15 -18.83
C GLU A 458 -3.86 -15.44 -18.02
N GLU A 459 -2.70 -16.08 -18.06
CA GLU A 459 -2.44 -17.25 -17.22
C GLU A 459 -2.44 -16.91 -15.72
N MET A 460 -1.77 -15.82 -15.30
CA MET A 460 -1.83 -15.37 -13.92
C MET A 460 -3.27 -15.10 -13.45
N LYS A 461 -4.10 -14.48 -14.29
CA LYS A 461 -5.53 -14.25 -13.99
C LYS A 461 -6.32 -15.56 -13.85
N ARG A 462 -5.99 -16.59 -14.63
CA ARG A 462 -6.63 -17.93 -14.52
C ARG A 462 -6.34 -18.61 -13.18
N TRP A 463 -5.15 -18.39 -12.63
CA TRP A 463 -4.73 -18.95 -11.33
C TRP A 463 -5.03 -18.04 -10.15
N PHE A 464 -5.32 -16.76 -10.39
CA PHE A 464 -5.74 -15.83 -9.36
C PHE A 464 -7.11 -16.24 -8.79
N TRP A 465 -7.14 -16.44 -7.48
CA TRP A 465 -8.25 -17.03 -6.75
C TRP A 465 -8.46 -16.30 -5.42
N ALA A 466 -8.83 -15.03 -5.55
CA ALA A 466 -9.26 -14.17 -4.46
C ALA A 466 -10.41 -13.27 -4.95
N PHE A 467 -11.13 -12.67 -4.00
CA PHE A 467 -12.32 -11.86 -4.28
C PHE A 467 -12.28 -10.55 -3.50
N GLY A 468 -13.00 -9.54 -3.99
CA GLY A 468 -13.17 -8.25 -3.31
C GLY A 468 -12.22 -7.16 -3.85
N SER A 469 -12.73 -5.93 -4.00
CA SER A 469 -11.89 -4.80 -4.38
C SER A 469 -12.47 -3.41 -4.13
N GLY A 470 -13.79 -3.24 -4.08
CA GLY A 470 -14.45 -1.93 -4.12
C GLY A 470 -14.07 -0.99 -2.96
N GLU A 471 -14.46 -1.35 -1.74
CA GLU A 471 -14.16 -0.56 -0.53
C GLU A 471 -12.65 -0.44 -0.28
N ILE A 472 -11.89 -1.52 -0.51
CA ILE A 472 -10.43 -1.55 -0.36
C ILE A 472 -9.78 -0.44 -1.20
N LYS A 473 -10.13 -0.38 -2.49
CA LYS A 473 -9.56 0.63 -3.39
C LYS A 473 -9.94 2.05 -2.99
N LEU A 474 -11.18 2.28 -2.56
CA LEU A 474 -11.61 3.60 -2.11
C LEU A 474 -10.84 4.05 -0.86
N THR A 475 -10.66 3.17 0.12
CA THR A 475 -9.90 3.47 1.35
C THR A 475 -8.45 3.78 1.03
N VAL A 476 -7.81 2.96 0.18
CA VAL A 476 -6.42 3.16 -0.24
C VAL A 476 -6.28 4.48 -1.01
N ALA A 477 -7.20 4.76 -1.93
CA ALA A 477 -7.24 6.03 -2.65
C ALA A 477 -7.36 7.21 -1.69
N ALA A 478 -8.28 7.16 -0.71
CA ALA A 478 -8.47 8.24 0.25
C ALA A 478 -7.21 8.50 1.10
N ILE A 479 -6.54 7.46 1.58
CA ILE A 479 -5.34 7.61 2.41
C ILE A 479 -4.15 8.09 1.58
N TYR A 480 -3.78 7.41 0.49
CA TYR A 480 -2.54 7.72 -0.22
C TYR A 480 -2.62 8.94 -1.14
N THR A 481 -3.82 9.44 -1.47
CA THR A 481 -3.97 10.77 -2.07
C THR A 481 -3.48 11.86 -1.11
N ASN A 482 -3.73 11.69 0.19
CA ASN A 482 -3.56 12.76 1.20
C ASN A 482 -2.34 12.57 2.09
N TYR A 483 -1.81 11.35 2.22
CA TYR A 483 -0.83 10.99 3.24
C TYR A 483 0.19 9.97 2.74
N THR A 484 1.31 9.89 3.47
CA THR A 484 2.30 8.80 3.40
C THR A 484 2.24 7.98 4.68
N THR A 485 2.68 6.72 4.63
CA THR A 485 2.75 5.84 5.80
C THR A 485 4.13 5.22 5.98
N ARG A 486 4.53 5.04 7.23
CA ARG A 486 5.77 4.36 7.65
C ARG A 486 5.45 3.38 8.78
N ILE A 487 6.13 2.23 8.79
CA ILE A 487 6.00 1.25 9.88
C ILE A 487 6.69 1.78 11.14
N ILE A 488 5.98 1.72 12.27
CA ILE A 488 6.52 1.97 13.61
C ILE A 488 6.67 0.66 14.37
N ASP A 489 5.67 -0.22 14.29
CA ASP A 489 5.69 -1.53 14.92
C ASP A 489 4.82 -2.52 14.12
N ASP A 490 5.47 -3.53 13.56
CA ASP A 490 4.88 -4.68 12.86
C ASP A 490 5.32 -6.01 13.50
N GLU A 491 5.61 -6.02 14.80
CA GLU A 491 5.94 -7.24 15.53
C GLU A 491 4.81 -8.28 15.39
N ASP A 492 5.20 -9.52 15.08
CA ASP A 492 4.28 -10.64 14.82
C ASP A 492 3.27 -10.37 13.68
N ILE A 493 3.68 -9.62 12.65
CA ILE A 493 2.85 -9.35 11.46
C ILE A 493 2.56 -10.61 10.63
N GLU A 494 3.30 -11.72 10.80
CA GLU A 494 3.08 -12.89 9.94
C GLU A 494 1.68 -13.47 10.11
N ALA A 495 1.07 -13.84 8.99
CA ALA A 495 -0.22 -14.50 8.98
C ALA A 495 -0.17 -15.83 9.77
N ILE A 496 -1.16 -16.02 10.64
CA ILE A 496 -1.49 -17.34 11.18
C ILE A 496 -1.85 -18.30 10.02
N ASP A 497 -1.60 -19.59 10.19
CA ASP A 497 -2.03 -20.60 9.22
C ASP A 497 -3.41 -21.15 9.63
N ALA A 498 -4.45 -20.63 8.97
CA ALA A 498 -5.86 -20.90 9.24
C ALA A 498 -6.72 -20.76 7.97
N TYR A 499 -8.03 -21.02 8.09
CA TYR A 499 -8.99 -20.81 6.99
C TYR A 499 -9.10 -19.33 6.61
N THR A 500 -9.35 -18.46 7.59
CA THR A 500 -9.24 -17.00 7.49
C THR A 500 -8.04 -16.56 8.30
N VAL A 501 -7.20 -15.68 7.75
CA VAL A 501 -5.94 -15.28 8.40
C VAL A 501 -6.02 -13.91 9.03
N LYS A 502 -5.13 -13.66 9.98
CA LYS A 502 -4.85 -12.37 10.61
C LYS A 502 -3.37 -12.33 11.03
N PRO A 503 -2.80 -11.15 11.30
CA PRO A 503 -1.49 -11.04 11.95
C PRO A 503 -1.50 -11.81 13.28
N LYS A 504 -0.42 -12.53 13.60
CA LYS A 504 -0.28 -13.20 14.92
C LYS A 504 -0.36 -12.20 16.07
N GLY A 505 0.24 -11.03 15.92
CA GLY A 505 0.26 -9.97 16.94
C GLY A 505 -1.04 -9.16 17.03
N GLU A 506 -2.00 -9.37 16.12
CA GLU A 506 -3.26 -8.61 16.03
C GLU A 506 -3.06 -7.08 16.03
N LYS A 507 -1.97 -6.61 15.44
CA LYS A 507 -1.61 -5.19 15.34
C LYS A 507 -0.89 -4.88 14.03
N LEU A 508 -0.95 -3.62 13.63
CA LEU A 508 -0.05 -3.00 12.67
C LEU A 508 0.03 -1.51 12.99
N ILE A 509 1.13 -1.06 13.59
CA ILE A 509 1.27 0.31 14.06
C ILE A 509 2.02 1.12 13.00
N LEU A 510 1.33 2.08 12.38
CA LEU A 510 1.88 2.94 11.35
C LEU A 510 1.91 4.39 11.81
N GLN A 511 2.99 5.09 11.47
CA GLN A 511 3.02 6.54 11.46
C GLN A 511 2.39 7.01 10.15
N VAL A 512 1.47 7.96 10.25
CA VAL A 512 0.92 8.67 9.09
C VAL A 512 1.47 10.08 9.11
N GLU A 513 1.85 10.57 7.93
CA GLU A 513 2.41 11.91 7.75
C GLU A 513 1.78 12.53 6.52
N HIS A 514 1.65 13.85 6.51
CA HIS A 514 1.45 14.54 5.23
C HIS A 514 2.61 14.13 4.31
N PRO A 515 2.35 13.91 3.00
CA PRO A 515 3.42 13.85 2.04
C PRO A 515 4.20 15.12 2.28
N ALA A 516 5.51 15.02 2.56
CA ALA A 516 6.35 16.20 2.66
C ALA A 516 5.93 17.13 1.52
N ASN A 517 5.56 18.40 1.82
CA ASN A 517 5.34 19.43 0.81
C ASN A 517 6.41 19.17 -0.22
N MET A 518 6.01 18.63 -1.39
CA MET A 518 6.98 17.94 -2.23
C MET A 518 8.18 18.87 -2.29
N PRO A 519 9.37 18.48 -1.77
CA PRO A 519 10.53 19.00 -2.42
C PRO A 519 10.21 18.63 -3.87
N ASP A 520 10.11 19.65 -4.71
CA ASP A 520 10.17 19.54 -6.16
C ASP A 520 11.01 18.30 -6.51
N LYS A 521 10.73 17.61 -7.62
CA LYS A 521 11.36 16.32 -7.95
C LYS A 521 12.88 16.28 -7.66
N ASP A 522 13.55 17.44 -7.70
CA ASP A 522 14.96 17.65 -7.42
C ASP A 522 15.32 18.46 -6.15
N ALA A 523 14.40 18.85 -5.27
CA ALA A 523 14.70 19.69 -4.10
C ALA A 523 15.45 18.97 -2.96
N GLY A 524 15.66 17.66 -3.09
CA GLY A 524 16.64 16.89 -2.31
C GLY A 524 18.07 16.98 -2.85
N THR A 525 18.28 17.51 -4.07
CA THR A 525 19.63 17.61 -4.67
C THR A 525 20.47 18.69 -3.98
N PRO A 526 21.80 18.50 -3.91
CA PRO A 526 22.72 19.51 -3.40
C PRO A 526 22.73 20.76 -4.27
N ARG A 527 22.95 21.91 -3.64
CA ARG A 527 22.95 23.23 -4.30
C ARG A 527 24.35 23.81 -4.41
N VAL A 528 24.58 24.61 -5.44
CA VAL A 528 25.76 25.49 -5.55
C VAL A 528 25.29 26.94 -5.62
N TYR A 529 25.56 27.68 -4.56
CA TYR A 529 25.25 29.10 -4.44
C TYR A 529 26.38 29.94 -5.03
N LEU A 530 26.02 30.94 -5.84
CA LEU A 530 26.94 31.87 -6.47
C LEU A 530 26.73 33.24 -5.84
N ALA A 531 27.68 33.75 -5.08
CA ALA A 531 27.66 35.09 -4.50
C ALA A 531 28.61 36.02 -5.25
N ARG A 532 28.05 37.03 -5.92
CA ARG A 532 28.86 38.08 -6.54
C ARG A 532 29.25 39.10 -5.48
N HIS A 533 30.50 39.55 -5.52
CA HIS A 533 30.98 40.60 -4.62
C HIS A 533 30.09 41.87 -4.69
N GLY A 534 30.07 42.63 -3.59
CA GLY A 534 29.34 43.91 -3.50
C GLY A 534 29.85 44.97 -4.48
N GLU A 535 29.08 46.04 -4.65
CA GLU A 535 29.46 47.14 -5.54
C GLU A 535 30.82 47.76 -5.18
N THR A 536 31.62 48.04 -6.21
CA THR A 536 32.85 48.85 -6.20
C THR A 536 32.69 50.03 -7.16
N GLU A 537 33.58 51.02 -7.09
CA GLU A 537 33.56 52.17 -8.02
C GLU A 537 33.59 51.76 -9.50
N TRP A 538 34.29 50.66 -9.83
CA TRP A 538 34.43 50.21 -11.22
C TRP A 538 33.27 49.34 -11.69
N THR A 539 32.62 48.58 -10.80
CA THR A 539 31.37 47.92 -11.18
C THR A 539 30.24 48.90 -11.43
N LYS A 540 30.24 50.04 -10.72
CA LYS A 540 29.23 51.09 -10.85
C LYS A 540 29.28 51.81 -12.20
N ASN A 541 30.48 52.01 -12.75
CA ASN A 541 30.68 52.68 -14.04
C ASN A 541 30.94 51.72 -15.21
N GLY A 542 30.92 50.40 -14.96
CA GLY A 542 31.02 49.36 -16.00
C GLY A 542 32.45 49.05 -16.46
N ARG A 543 33.47 49.43 -15.68
CA ARG A 543 34.87 49.10 -15.95
C ARG A 543 35.21 47.67 -15.56
N TYR A 544 36.05 47.04 -16.37
CA TYR A 544 36.51 45.67 -16.14
C TYR A 544 37.54 45.66 -15.00
N THR A 545 37.34 44.80 -13.99
CA THR A 545 38.18 44.74 -12.78
C THR A 545 38.61 43.31 -12.49
N GLY A 546 39.83 42.95 -12.84
CA GLY A 546 40.39 41.62 -12.69
C GLY A 546 41.26 41.55 -11.45
N VAL A 547 42.52 41.98 -11.62
CA VAL A 547 43.56 41.91 -10.58
C VAL A 547 43.63 43.15 -9.69
N THR A 548 43.08 44.29 -10.14
CA THR A 548 43.10 45.52 -9.35
C THR A 548 42.30 45.33 -8.06
N GLU A 549 42.90 45.66 -6.92
CA GLU A 549 42.22 45.64 -5.64
C GLU A 549 41.45 46.94 -5.42
N LEU A 550 40.14 46.81 -5.23
CA LEU A 550 39.22 47.91 -4.99
C LEU A 550 38.39 47.60 -3.75
N GLU A 551 38.18 48.62 -2.93
CA GLU A 551 37.27 48.56 -1.80
C GLU A 551 35.81 48.51 -2.27
N LEU A 552 34.96 47.91 -1.45
CA LEU A 552 33.51 48.01 -1.62
C LEU A 552 33.06 49.46 -1.37
N THR A 553 32.11 49.95 -2.16
CA THR A 553 31.47 51.24 -1.88
C THR A 553 30.60 51.13 -0.62
N PRO A 554 30.27 52.24 0.07
CA PRO A 554 29.32 52.20 1.19
C PRO A 554 27.96 51.58 0.81
N HIS A 555 27.54 51.77 -0.45
CA HIS A 555 26.36 51.13 -1.00
C HIS A 555 26.56 49.62 -1.15
N GLY A 556 27.70 49.19 -1.70
CA GLY A 556 28.06 47.77 -1.85
C GLY A 556 28.12 47.01 -0.51
N VAL A 557 28.67 47.64 0.54
CA VAL A 557 28.66 47.06 1.89
C VAL A 557 27.23 46.84 2.38
N THR A 558 26.39 47.89 2.31
CA THR A 558 24.99 47.82 2.74
C THR A 558 24.19 46.78 1.95
N GLN A 559 24.46 46.67 0.64
CA GLN A 559 23.82 45.71 -0.26
C GLN A 559 24.12 44.26 0.15
N VAL A 560 25.38 43.94 0.45
CA VAL A 560 25.77 42.59 0.88
C VAL A 560 25.20 42.26 2.26
N GLN A 561 25.27 43.19 3.22
CA GLN A 561 24.70 42.99 4.56
C GLN A 561 23.19 42.71 4.52
N ASN A 562 22.44 43.46 3.70
CA ASN A 562 21.01 43.22 3.51
C ASN A 562 20.74 41.83 2.91
N SER A 563 21.55 41.43 1.93
CA SER A 563 21.46 40.09 1.32
C SER A 563 21.75 38.99 2.34
N GLY A 564 22.81 39.14 3.14
CA GLY A 564 23.14 38.24 4.25
C GLY A 564 22.01 38.11 5.26
N ARG A 565 21.45 39.24 5.70
CA ARG A 565 20.32 39.26 6.66
C ARG A 565 19.10 38.52 6.15
N VAL A 566 18.79 38.60 4.85
CA VAL A 566 17.59 37.97 4.27
C VAL A 566 17.84 36.51 3.92
N LEU A 567 19.02 36.19 3.38
CA LEU A 567 19.28 34.91 2.72
C LEU A 567 20.10 33.94 3.57
N VAL A 568 20.89 34.41 4.54
CA VAL A 568 21.83 33.57 5.30
C VAL A 568 21.38 33.36 6.75
N GLY A 569 21.38 32.10 7.16
CA GLY A 569 21.13 31.66 8.54
C GLY A 569 20.28 30.40 8.64
N PRO A 570 20.04 29.90 9.87
CA PRO A 570 19.30 28.66 10.10
C PRO A 570 17.92 28.69 9.43
N GLY A 571 17.63 27.69 8.61
CA GLY A 571 16.36 27.57 7.88
C GLY A 571 16.12 28.60 6.77
N LYS A 572 17.11 29.42 6.42
CA LYS A 572 17.04 30.37 5.28
C LYS A 572 17.61 29.75 4.01
N LEU A 573 17.69 30.55 2.95
CA LEU A 573 18.17 30.14 1.64
C LEU A 573 19.55 29.46 1.72
N ILE A 574 20.49 30.12 2.39
CA ILE A 574 21.83 29.61 2.65
C ILE A 574 21.91 29.32 4.14
N ASP A 575 21.74 28.05 4.49
CA ASP A 575 21.89 27.57 5.87
C ASP A 575 23.34 27.11 6.10
N PRO A 576 24.10 27.74 7.02
CA PRO A 576 25.47 27.32 7.33
C PRO A 576 25.60 25.85 7.74
N ALA A 577 24.55 25.26 8.33
CA ALA A 577 24.54 23.84 8.72
C ALA A 577 24.45 22.89 7.51
N ARG A 578 23.97 23.39 6.36
CA ARG A 578 23.86 22.61 5.12
C ARG A 578 25.07 22.75 4.19
N LEU A 579 25.90 23.76 4.42
CA LEU A 579 27.11 24.00 3.63
C LEU A 579 28.18 22.95 3.96
N ALA A 580 28.49 22.13 2.97
CA ALA A 580 29.65 21.24 2.99
C ALA A 580 30.94 22.03 2.82
N HIS A 581 30.95 23.05 1.95
CA HIS A 581 32.14 23.86 1.70
C HIS A 581 31.82 25.28 1.18
N VAL A 582 32.74 26.21 1.43
CA VAL A 582 32.72 27.59 0.91
C VAL A 582 34.04 27.88 0.22
N PHE A 583 33.98 28.26 -1.05
CA PHE A 583 35.13 28.74 -1.82
C PHE A 583 35.05 30.25 -2.00
N VAL A 584 36.16 30.94 -1.73
CA VAL A 584 36.24 32.41 -1.78
C VAL A 584 37.38 32.83 -2.70
N SER A 585 37.13 33.81 -3.55
CA SER A 585 38.19 34.44 -4.34
C SER A 585 39.17 35.22 -3.45
N PRO A 586 40.49 35.21 -3.71
CA PRO A 586 41.48 35.92 -2.89
C PRO A 586 41.40 37.44 -2.98
N ARG A 587 40.62 37.97 -3.93
CA ARG A 587 40.45 39.42 -4.11
C ARG A 587 39.73 40.02 -2.91
N LYS A 588 40.21 41.17 -2.42
CA LYS A 588 39.75 41.80 -1.19
C LYS A 588 38.23 42.01 -1.18
N ARG A 589 37.68 42.53 -2.28
CA ARG A 589 36.22 42.71 -2.49
C ARG A 589 35.39 41.44 -2.29
N ALA A 590 35.91 40.26 -2.63
CA ALA A 590 35.22 38.98 -2.45
C ALA A 590 35.34 38.47 -1.01
N VAL A 591 36.52 38.63 -0.39
CA VAL A 591 36.74 38.32 1.02
C VAL A 591 35.84 39.19 1.92
N ASP A 592 35.83 40.50 1.69
CA ASP A 592 34.98 41.44 2.43
C ASP A 592 33.49 41.11 2.21
N THR A 593 33.10 40.66 1.02
CA THR A 593 31.73 40.19 0.75
C THR A 593 31.39 38.95 1.56
N PHE A 594 32.26 37.95 1.61
CA PHE A 594 32.03 36.74 2.42
C PHE A 594 31.85 37.10 3.90
N ASP A 595 32.69 38.01 4.40
CA ASP A 595 32.64 38.47 5.79
C ASP A 595 31.31 39.16 6.12
N LEU A 596 30.84 40.05 5.24
CA LEU A 596 29.57 40.76 5.40
C LEU A 596 28.35 39.84 5.22
N LEU A 597 28.44 38.84 4.33
CA LEU A 597 27.34 37.93 4.02
C LEU A 597 26.98 37.03 5.21
N PHE A 598 27.96 36.66 6.04
CA PHE A 598 27.78 35.84 7.24
C PHE A 598 27.90 36.64 8.55
N GLU A 599 27.78 37.96 8.49
CA GLU A 599 27.88 38.81 9.68
C GLU A 599 26.85 38.38 10.75
N GLY A 600 27.36 37.91 11.90
CA GLY A 600 26.55 37.47 13.03
C GLY A 600 25.96 36.07 12.95
N VAL A 601 26.26 35.26 11.91
CA VAL A 601 25.66 33.93 11.73
C VAL A 601 26.62 32.90 11.12
N GLY A 602 26.98 31.85 11.87
CA GLY A 602 27.58 30.61 11.34
C GLY A 602 29.00 30.66 10.73
N LYS A 603 29.57 31.86 10.49
CA LYS A 603 30.91 32.01 9.89
C LYS A 603 32.01 31.28 10.66
N GLN A 604 32.05 31.47 11.98
CA GLN A 604 33.14 30.94 12.82
C GLN A 604 33.16 29.41 12.79
N ASP A 605 31.99 28.78 12.84
CA ASP A 605 31.85 27.32 12.73
C ASP A 605 32.36 26.79 11.39
N LEU A 606 32.03 27.45 10.27
CA LEU A 606 32.54 27.09 8.95
C LEU A 606 34.07 27.17 8.87
N VAL A 607 34.66 28.21 9.47
CA VAL A 607 36.11 28.39 9.51
C VAL A 607 36.78 27.35 10.40
N ASP A 608 36.30 27.16 11.62
CA ASP A 608 36.89 26.25 12.62
C ASP A 608 36.81 24.78 12.17
N SER A 609 35.77 24.43 11.42
CA SER A 609 35.60 23.09 10.84
C SER A 609 36.35 22.88 9.52
N GLY A 610 37.13 23.87 9.06
CA GLY A 610 37.92 23.77 7.83
C GLY A 610 37.10 23.75 6.54
N ARG A 611 35.84 24.22 6.57
CA ARG A 611 34.91 24.24 5.42
C ARG A 611 35.02 25.51 4.58
N VAL A 612 36.07 26.33 4.76
CA VAL A 612 36.29 27.56 3.99
C VAL A 612 37.66 27.50 3.31
N THR A 613 37.72 27.78 2.01
CA THR A 613 38.97 27.80 1.23
C THR A 613 39.03 29.00 0.32
N THR A 614 40.14 29.75 0.41
CA THR A 614 40.47 30.81 -0.54
C THR A 614 41.23 30.24 -1.73
N THR A 615 40.81 30.51 -2.97
CA THR A 615 41.39 29.88 -4.17
C THR A 615 41.46 30.81 -5.39
N GLU A 616 42.60 30.82 -6.09
CA GLU A 616 42.78 31.54 -7.37
C GLU A 616 41.90 30.97 -8.49
N LYS A 617 41.38 29.73 -8.34
CA LYS A 617 40.37 29.20 -9.28
C LYS A 617 39.15 30.12 -9.37
N LEU A 618 38.86 30.89 -8.32
CA LEU A 618 37.78 31.89 -8.25
C LEU A 618 38.23 33.35 -8.52
N ALA A 619 39.46 33.60 -8.97
CA ALA A 619 39.86 34.96 -9.39
C ALA A 619 39.02 35.44 -10.58
N GLU A 620 38.70 36.74 -10.64
CA GLU A 620 38.05 37.29 -11.84
C GLU A 620 38.95 37.07 -13.06
N TRP A 621 38.34 37.10 -14.25
CA TRP A 621 39.05 37.06 -15.50
C TRP A 621 40.23 38.05 -15.51
N GLY A 622 41.42 37.56 -15.85
CA GLY A 622 42.60 38.40 -16.05
C GLY A 622 42.45 39.24 -17.31
N TYR A 623 42.06 40.51 -17.17
CA TYR A 623 41.72 41.35 -18.32
C TYR A 623 42.93 41.90 -19.10
N GLY A 624 44.16 41.74 -18.60
CA GLY A 624 45.36 42.21 -19.29
C GLY A 624 45.29 43.70 -19.65
N LEU A 625 45.45 44.02 -20.92
CA LEU A 625 45.34 45.39 -21.44
C LEU A 625 43.96 46.04 -21.24
N TYR A 626 42.93 45.26 -20.89
CA TYR A 626 41.55 45.72 -20.75
C TYR A 626 41.16 46.07 -19.32
N GLU A 627 42.06 45.87 -18.36
CA GLU A 627 41.86 46.24 -16.96
C GLU A 627 41.52 47.75 -16.84
N GLY A 628 40.40 48.06 -16.19
CA GLY A 628 39.94 49.43 -15.97
C GLY A 628 39.27 50.11 -17.16
N LEU A 629 39.16 49.45 -18.31
CA LEU A 629 38.46 49.96 -19.49
C LEU A 629 36.98 49.59 -19.48
N VAL A 630 36.15 50.33 -20.22
CA VAL A 630 34.77 49.91 -20.57
C VAL A 630 34.73 49.24 -21.93
N THR A 631 33.67 48.47 -22.22
CA THR A 631 33.53 47.70 -23.48
C THR A 631 33.76 48.53 -24.75
N LYS A 632 33.33 49.80 -24.77
CA LYS A 632 33.53 50.69 -25.93
C LYS A 632 35.01 51.02 -26.15
N GLU A 633 35.76 51.23 -25.07
CA GLU A 633 37.19 51.52 -25.11
C GLU A 633 37.97 50.29 -25.55
N ILE A 634 37.63 49.11 -25.02
CA ILE A 634 38.23 47.83 -25.42
C ILE A 634 38.04 47.59 -26.93
N ARG A 635 36.83 47.79 -27.45
CA ARG A 635 36.54 47.64 -28.89
C ARG A 635 37.29 48.65 -29.75
N ALA A 636 37.52 49.87 -29.24
CA ALA A 636 38.31 50.87 -29.95
C ALA A 636 39.79 50.48 -29.98
N LEU A 637 40.34 50.07 -28.83
CA LEU A 637 41.72 49.60 -28.68
C LEU A 637 42.01 48.40 -29.59
N ARG A 638 41.14 47.39 -29.57
CA ARG A 638 41.26 46.19 -30.42
C ARG A 638 41.26 46.54 -31.91
N LYS A 639 40.42 47.48 -32.34
CA LYS A 639 40.39 47.97 -33.73
C LYS A 639 41.67 48.71 -34.09
N GLU A 640 42.22 49.52 -33.18
CA GLU A 640 43.51 50.19 -33.36
C GLU A 640 44.66 49.19 -33.52
N HIS A 641 44.62 48.08 -32.77
CA HIS A 641 45.55 46.97 -32.89
C HIS A 641 45.29 46.04 -34.10
N GLY A 642 44.32 46.38 -34.96
CA GLY A 642 44.02 45.62 -36.18
C GLY A 642 43.16 44.36 -35.97
N LEU A 643 42.62 44.14 -34.77
CA LEU A 643 41.74 43.01 -34.46
C LEU A 643 40.27 43.34 -34.77
N ASP A 644 39.42 42.30 -34.84
CA ASP A 644 37.94 42.40 -34.91
C ASP A 644 37.37 43.20 -36.12
N GLN A 645 38.03 43.11 -37.28
CA GLN A 645 37.59 43.81 -38.49
C GLN A 645 36.25 43.28 -39.02
N ASP A 646 36.05 41.96 -38.99
CA ASP A 646 34.89 41.30 -39.59
C ASP A 646 33.73 41.04 -38.60
N ARG A 647 33.98 41.16 -37.29
CA ARG A 647 32.99 40.89 -36.23
C ARG A 647 33.37 41.58 -34.93
N GLU A 648 32.39 41.92 -34.09
CA GLU A 648 32.67 42.54 -32.79
C GLU A 648 33.32 41.58 -31.79
N TRP A 649 34.19 42.14 -30.95
CA TRP A 649 34.78 41.47 -29.78
C TRP A 649 33.71 40.85 -28.86
N ASN A 650 33.98 39.62 -28.44
CA ASN A 650 33.25 38.93 -27.40
C ASN A 650 34.24 38.22 -26.46
N ILE A 651 34.27 38.62 -25.19
CA ILE A 651 35.18 38.06 -24.18
C ILE A 651 35.12 36.53 -24.09
N TRP A 652 33.94 35.93 -24.24
CA TRP A 652 33.73 34.49 -24.11
C TRP A 652 34.42 33.67 -25.22
N ARG A 653 34.71 34.31 -26.34
CA ARG A 653 35.30 33.71 -27.54
C ARG A 653 36.73 34.19 -27.76
N ASP A 654 36.96 35.49 -27.68
CA ASP A 654 38.22 36.11 -28.09
C ASP A 654 39.17 36.37 -26.91
N GLY A 655 38.68 36.32 -25.67
CA GLY A 655 39.47 36.60 -24.47
C GLY A 655 39.97 38.05 -24.37
N CYS A 656 41.12 38.21 -23.71
CA CYS A 656 41.76 39.50 -23.47
C CYS A 656 43.20 39.52 -23.98
N GLU A 657 43.62 40.61 -24.62
CA GLU A 657 45.02 40.82 -25.00
C GLU A 657 45.89 40.95 -23.73
N GLU A 658 47.00 40.20 -23.70
CA GLU A 658 47.89 40.08 -22.53
C GLU A 658 47.18 39.66 -21.23
N GLY A 659 46.00 39.04 -21.37
CA GLY A 659 45.19 38.53 -20.27
C GLY A 659 44.92 37.04 -20.39
N GLU A 660 43.96 36.54 -19.62
CA GLU A 660 43.53 35.14 -19.70
C GLU A 660 42.75 34.87 -21.00
N SER A 661 43.07 33.73 -21.61
CA SER A 661 42.27 33.16 -22.69
C SER A 661 41.01 32.45 -22.14
N PRO A 662 39.94 32.30 -22.95
CA PRO A 662 38.76 31.52 -22.54
C PRO A 662 39.08 30.05 -22.22
N HIS A 663 40.16 29.50 -22.78
CA HIS A 663 40.60 28.14 -22.51
C HIS A 663 41.19 28.00 -21.11
N GLU A 664 42.04 28.94 -20.68
CA GLU A 664 42.61 28.96 -19.33
C GLU A 664 41.52 29.11 -18.27
N VAL A 665 40.55 30.00 -18.51
CA VAL A 665 39.40 30.17 -17.60
C VAL A 665 38.53 28.90 -17.58
N THR A 666 38.28 28.27 -18.73
CA THR A 666 37.57 26.99 -18.80
C THR A 666 38.27 25.92 -17.95
N ALA A 667 39.59 25.74 -18.13
CA ALA A 667 40.35 24.69 -17.44
C ALA A 667 40.29 24.83 -15.91
N ARG A 668 40.41 26.05 -15.37
CA ARG A 668 40.35 26.27 -13.92
C ARG A 668 38.93 26.09 -13.36
N LEU A 669 37.89 26.47 -14.11
CA LEU A 669 36.51 26.28 -13.68
C LEU A 669 36.09 24.82 -13.72
N ASP A 670 36.46 24.08 -14.77
CA ASP A 670 36.17 22.66 -14.89
C ASP A 670 36.84 21.87 -13.74
N SER A 671 38.09 22.20 -13.39
CA SER A 671 38.77 21.62 -12.22
C SER A 671 38.09 21.96 -10.89
N LEU A 672 37.44 23.12 -10.76
CA LEU A 672 36.65 23.46 -9.56
C LEU A 672 35.31 22.70 -9.54
N ILE A 673 34.67 22.51 -10.69
CA ILE A 673 33.41 21.76 -10.81
C ILE A 673 33.62 20.29 -10.43
N GLU A 674 34.71 19.66 -10.88
CA GLU A 674 35.08 18.31 -10.47
C GLU A 674 35.25 18.18 -8.95
N GLU A 675 35.88 19.18 -8.33
CA GLU A 675 36.05 19.26 -6.88
C GLU A 675 34.69 19.37 -6.16
N ILE A 676 33.77 20.20 -6.68
CA ILE A 676 32.40 20.32 -6.15
C ILE A 676 31.63 18.99 -6.30
N HIS A 677 31.72 18.35 -7.46
CA HIS A 677 31.05 17.06 -7.69
C HIS A 677 31.52 15.99 -6.70
N ALA A 678 32.80 16.00 -6.30
CA ALA A 678 33.33 15.08 -5.30
C ALA A 678 32.64 15.24 -3.93
N PHE A 679 32.25 16.46 -3.54
CA PHE A 679 31.46 16.68 -2.32
C PHE A 679 30.00 16.21 -2.45
N GLN A 680 29.46 16.22 -3.67
CA GLN A 680 28.02 16.08 -3.92
C GLN A 680 27.58 14.69 -4.41
N ALA A 681 28.45 13.93 -5.09
CA ALA A 681 28.09 12.70 -5.81
C ALA A 681 27.34 11.63 -4.99
N GLY A 682 27.56 11.57 -3.67
CA GLY A 682 26.88 10.63 -2.76
C GLY A 682 25.67 11.20 -2.01
N ASN A 683 25.24 12.42 -2.32
CA ASN A 683 24.25 13.16 -1.53
C ASN A 683 23.07 13.67 -2.37
N MET A 684 22.76 13.02 -3.50
CA MET A 684 21.73 13.46 -4.44
C MET A 684 20.30 13.41 -3.88
N HIS A 685 20.08 12.66 -2.79
CA HIS A 685 18.77 12.51 -2.15
C HIS A 685 18.70 13.15 -0.76
N GLY A 686 19.67 14.01 -0.41
CA GLY A 686 19.69 14.74 0.86
C GLY A 686 20.20 13.93 2.05
N GLU A 687 21.04 12.92 1.80
CA GLU A 687 21.63 12.03 2.80
C GLU A 687 22.46 12.81 3.85
N LYS A 688 23.20 13.81 3.39
CA LYS A 688 24.02 14.70 4.23
C LYS A 688 24.02 16.14 3.69
N PRO A 689 24.32 17.15 4.53
CA PRO A 689 24.73 18.47 4.10
C PRO A 689 25.78 18.42 2.98
N ALA A 690 25.43 18.94 1.80
CA ALA A 690 26.27 18.87 0.59
C ALA A 690 26.21 20.17 -0.23
N ASP A 691 25.63 21.24 0.32
CA ASP A 691 25.53 22.51 -0.41
C ASP A 691 26.90 23.20 -0.45
N VAL A 692 27.20 23.92 -1.53
CA VAL A 692 28.47 24.65 -1.71
C VAL A 692 28.19 26.12 -2.00
N LEU A 693 29.00 27.03 -1.45
CA LEU A 693 28.95 28.45 -1.74
C LEU A 693 30.23 28.94 -2.42
N LEU A 694 30.08 29.68 -3.52
CA LEU A 694 31.18 30.35 -4.24
C LEU A 694 31.05 31.87 -4.09
N VAL A 695 32.03 32.54 -3.50
CA VAL A 695 32.07 34.01 -3.39
C VAL A 695 33.11 34.58 -4.36
N ALA A 696 32.64 35.19 -5.45
CA ALA A 696 33.51 35.62 -6.56
C ALA A 696 32.92 36.79 -7.36
N HIS A 697 33.13 36.80 -8.68
CA HIS A 697 33.01 37.98 -9.53
C HIS A 697 32.03 37.79 -10.70
N GLY A 698 31.62 38.90 -11.30
CA GLY A 698 30.50 38.93 -12.24
C GLY A 698 30.76 38.21 -13.57
N HIS A 699 31.92 38.34 -14.20
CA HIS A 699 32.21 37.58 -15.42
C HIS A 699 32.50 36.12 -15.08
N LEU A 700 33.31 35.88 -14.06
CA LEU A 700 33.65 34.52 -13.66
C LEU A 700 32.45 33.66 -13.27
N LEU A 701 31.51 34.16 -12.46
CA LEU A 701 30.36 33.36 -12.03
C LEU A 701 29.43 33.02 -13.21
N ARG A 702 29.33 33.91 -14.20
CA ARG A 702 28.61 33.63 -15.45
C ARG A 702 29.34 32.61 -16.32
N ALA A 703 30.68 32.65 -16.35
CA ALA A 703 31.49 31.59 -16.95
C ALA A 703 31.25 30.24 -16.26
N PHE A 704 31.27 30.24 -14.92
CA PHE A 704 31.01 29.06 -14.09
C PHE A 704 29.64 28.46 -14.40
N THR A 705 28.57 29.26 -14.45
CA THR A 705 27.23 28.77 -14.82
C THR A 705 27.21 28.09 -16.19
N LYS A 706 27.88 28.65 -17.21
CA LYS A 706 27.95 28.01 -18.54
C LYS A 706 28.65 26.65 -18.47
N ARG A 707 29.79 26.60 -17.77
CA ARG A 707 30.58 25.37 -17.61
C ARG A 707 29.85 24.30 -16.78
N TRP A 708 29.18 24.71 -15.70
CA TRP A 708 28.31 23.86 -14.90
C TRP A 708 27.26 23.17 -15.75
N LEU A 709 26.56 23.94 -16.60
CA LEU A 709 25.56 23.43 -17.54
C LEU A 709 26.15 22.66 -18.73
N LYS A 710 27.44 22.33 -18.70
CA LYS A 710 28.19 21.62 -19.74
C LYS A 710 28.23 22.35 -21.09
N TYR A 711 27.98 23.66 -21.12
CA TYR A 711 28.07 24.48 -22.32
C TYR A 711 29.49 25.02 -22.56
N PRO A 712 29.96 25.10 -23.82
CA PRO A 712 31.21 25.78 -24.14
C PRO A 712 31.13 27.27 -23.77
N MET A 713 32.28 27.89 -23.48
CA MET A 713 32.34 29.29 -23.01
C MET A 713 31.61 30.27 -23.95
N GLU A 714 31.75 30.07 -25.26
CA GLU A 714 31.16 30.89 -26.32
C GLU A 714 29.65 30.68 -26.53
N PHE A 715 29.04 29.70 -25.86
CA PHE A 715 27.60 29.44 -25.99
C PHE A 715 26.80 30.72 -25.68
N PRO A 716 25.82 31.10 -26.53
CA PRO A 716 25.11 32.39 -26.45
C PRO A 716 24.02 32.37 -25.36
N LEU A 717 24.40 32.04 -24.12
CA LEU A 717 23.55 32.13 -22.94
C LEU A 717 23.77 33.49 -22.25
N SER A 718 22.76 34.36 -22.33
CA SER A 718 22.77 35.67 -21.70
C SER A 718 22.40 35.56 -20.23
N LEU A 719 23.33 35.91 -19.34
CA LEU A 719 23.16 35.90 -17.90
C LEU A 719 23.46 37.29 -17.32
N MET A 720 22.63 37.72 -16.37
CA MET A 720 22.81 38.95 -15.59
C MET A 720 22.94 38.58 -14.12
N MET A 721 23.83 39.26 -13.42
CA MET A 721 24.01 39.09 -11.98
C MET A 721 24.43 40.45 -11.43
N GLU A 722 23.61 41.08 -10.59
CA GLU A 722 23.95 42.39 -9.99
C GLU A 722 25.02 42.23 -8.90
N PRO A 723 25.79 43.29 -8.56
CA PRO A 723 26.66 43.25 -7.40
C PRO A 723 25.88 42.81 -6.14
N GLY A 724 26.50 41.99 -5.28
CA GLY A 724 25.84 41.43 -4.09
C GLY A 724 24.75 40.38 -4.35
N ALA A 725 24.44 40.03 -5.60
CA ALA A 725 23.40 39.05 -5.92
C ALA A 725 23.82 37.62 -5.57
N ILE A 726 22.81 36.77 -5.31
CA ILE A 726 22.95 35.32 -5.13
C ILE A 726 22.28 34.60 -6.31
N GLY A 727 23.04 33.76 -7.02
CA GLY A 727 22.54 32.79 -8.00
C GLY A 727 22.56 31.38 -7.43
N ILE A 728 21.82 30.44 -8.03
CA ILE A 728 21.73 29.07 -7.53
C ILE A 728 21.75 28.07 -8.68
N LEU A 729 22.56 27.03 -8.52
CA LEU A 729 22.65 25.89 -9.40
C LEU A 729 22.30 24.61 -8.62
N SER A 730 21.82 23.59 -9.30
CA SER A 730 21.44 22.29 -8.73
C SER A 730 21.61 21.19 -9.78
N TYR A 731 20.89 20.08 -9.61
CA TYR A 731 20.84 18.95 -10.54
C TYR A 731 19.38 18.61 -10.89
N GLU A 732 19.16 18.02 -12.05
CA GLU A 732 17.90 17.36 -12.42
C GLU A 732 17.97 15.85 -12.12
N HIS A 733 16.81 15.24 -11.91
CA HIS A 733 16.62 13.79 -11.77
C HIS A 733 17.46 13.10 -10.69
N HIS A 734 17.86 13.83 -9.63
CA HIS A 734 18.80 13.33 -8.62
C HIS A 734 20.11 12.76 -9.21
N SER A 735 20.58 13.34 -10.32
CA SER A 735 21.75 12.83 -11.04
C SER A 735 22.88 13.85 -11.04
N ILE A 736 24.05 13.44 -10.56
CA ILE A 736 25.28 14.25 -10.64
C ILE A 736 25.67 14.59 -12.09
N ASP A 737 25.20 13.76 -13.05
CA ASP A 737 25.48 13.93 -14.46
C ASP A 737 24.52 14.91 -15.17
N GLU A 738 23.51 15.42 -14.47
CA GLU A 738 22.50 16.33 -15.01
C GLU A 738 22.49 17.68 -14.28
N PRO A 739 23.58 18.47 -14.35
CA PRO A 739 23.65 19.78 -13.70
C PRO A 739 22.68 20.79 -14.34
N ALA A 740 22.02 21.58 -13.50
CA ALA A 740 20.95 22.50 -13.88
C ALA A 740 21.08 23.89 -13.24
N LEU A 741 20.43 24.87 -13.86
CA LEU A 741 20.26 26.23 -13.34
C LEU A 741 18.92 26.29 -12.60
N MET A 742 18.94 26.58 -11.31
CA MET A 742 17.72 26.66 -10.53
C MET A 742 17.09 28.04 -10.68
N VAL A 743 16.07 28.14 -11.53
CA VAL A 743 15.45 29.43 -11.94
C VAL A 743 14.59 30.04 -10.82
N GLY A 744 14.05 29.22 -9.93
CA GLY A 744 13.25 29.67 -8.80
C GLY A 744 13.15 28.60 -7.72
N MET A 745 12.77 29.02 -6.52
CA MET A 745 12.57 28.10 -5.41
C MET A 745 11.48 28.59 -4.46
N ALA A 746 10.79 27.63 -3.84
CA ALA A 746 9.95 27.89 -2.69
C ALA A 746 10.83 28.01 -1.44
N PHE A 747 10.60 29.06 -0.64
CA PHE A 747 11.22 29.14 0.67
C PHE A 747 10.62 28.07 1.59
N PRO A 748 11.41 27.41 2.45
CA PRO A 748 10.89 26.47 3.43
C PRO A 748 9.76 27.13 4.23
N SER A 749 8.62 26.45 4.38
CA SER A 749 7.58 26.95 5.30
C SER A 749 8.19 27.01 6.69
N GLN A 750 8.18 28.18 7.33
CA GLN A 750 8.46 28.25 8.76
C GLN A 750 7.44 27.35 9.45
N SER A 751 7.87 26.17 9.92
CA SER A 751 7.10 25.45 10.92
C SER A 751 6.94 26.43 12.09
N ALA A 752 5.70 26.84 12.36
CA ALA A 752 5.40 27.67 13.51
C ALA A 752 6.02 27.02 14.77
N PRO A 753 6.58 27.82 15.69
CA PRO A 753 7.32 27.32 16.85
C PRO A 753 6.52 26.37 17.74
#